data_AF-M4CZ76-F1
#
_entry.id   AF-M4CZ76-F1
#
_cell.length_a   1.000
_cell.length_b   1.000
_cell.length_c   1.000
_cell.angle_alpha   90.00
_cell.angle_beta   90.00
_cell.angle_gamma   90.00
#
_symmetry.space_group_name_H-M   'P 1'
#
loop_
_entity.id
_entity.type
_entity.pdbx_description
1 polymer ?
#
loop_
_entity_poly.entity_id
_entity_poly.type
_entity_poly.pdbx_seq_one_letter_code
_entity_poly.pdbx_strand_id
1 'polypeptide(L)'
;MAVDSGMDLLSERAVLMRESLQKSQTITDNVVSILGSFDSRLSALESAMRPTQIRTHAIRKAHENIDKTLKSAEVILSQFDLLRQAETKVLKGPHEDLESYLEAIAQLRKVIRYFSSNKGFKNSDGVLNHANSLLAKAQSKLEEEFKQLLVSYSKAVEPDRLFDGLPNSLRPSADGEGNGKAHGGHHNDDSETAAYTLPVLIPSRVLPLLHDLAQQMVQAGHQQLLLQIYRETRTFVLEESLRKLGVEKLSKEDVQRMQWEVLEAKIGNWIHFMRIAVKLLFAGERQVCDQIFRGFDSLSDQCFAEVTVSSVSMLLSFGDAIARSKRSPEKLFVLLDMYEIMRELHTEIETIFKGKACLEIRNSATGLTKRLAQTAQETFGDFEEAVEKDATKTAVLDGTVHPLTSYVINYVKFLFDYQATLKQLFSEFGNGDDSNSQLASVTMRIMQALQNNLEGKSKQYKDQALTHLFLMNNIHYMVRSVRRSEAKDLLGDDWVQRHRRVVQQHANLYKRTAWTKILQTSSAQGLTSSGGGSVEGGNSSGVSRGLLKERFKMFNMQFDELHQRQSQWTVPDTELRESLRLAVAEVLLPAYRSFLKRFGPLVESGKNSQRYIKYTAEDLERLLGELFEGKSMNEPRR
;
A
#
# COMPACT_ATOMS: atom_id res chain seq x y z
N MET A 1 108.46 -28.36 114.01
CA MET A 1 107.35 -29.26 114.43
C MET A 1 106.01 -28.66 114.00
N ALA A 2 105.68 -28.59 112.70
CA ALA A 2 104.34 -28.15 112.22
C ALA A 2 104.02 -28.56 110.76
N VAL A 3 104.77 -29.49 110.16
CA VAL A 3 104.61 -29.87 108.74
C VAL A 3 103.97 -31.26 108.59
N ASP A 4 104.00 -32.09 109.64
CA ASP A 4 103.55 -33.49 109.59
C ASP A 4 102.01 -33.65 109.67
N SER A 5 101.31 -32.74 110.35
CA SER A 5 99.83 -32.80 110.49
C SER A 5 99.08 -32.36 109.22
N GLY A 6 99.68 -31.50 108.39
CA GLY A 6 99.07 -31.06 107.13
C GLY A 6 99.15 -32.13 106.04
N MET A 7 100.17 -32.99 106.10
CA MET A 7 100.43 -34.02 105.10
C MET A 7 99.48 -35.22 105.25
N ASP A 8 99.13 -35.58 106.49
CA ASP A 8 98.12 -36.61 106.77
C ASP A 8 96.68 -36.14 106.47
N LEU A 9 96.31 -34.89 106.78
CA LEU A 9 95.00 -34.34 106.44
C LEU A 9 94.82 -34.15 104.92
N LEU A 10 95.87 -33.78 104.19
CA LEU A 10 95.85 -33.71 102.73
C LEU A 10 95.83 -35.09 102.09
N SER A 11 96.52 -36.08 102.68
CA SER A 11 96.47 -37.49 102.29
C SER A 11 95.06 -38.07 102.45
N GLU A 12 94.44 -37.89 103.61
CA GLU A 12 93.10 -38.41 103.92
C GLU A 12 92.02 -37.71 103.07
N ARG A 13 92.14 -36.39 102.84
CA ARG A 13 91.23 -35.65 101.97
C ARG A 13 91.44 -35.97 100.48
N ALA A 14 92.66 -36.27 100.07
CA ALA A 14 92.96 -36.77 98.72
C ALA A 14 92.46 -38.21 98.52
N VAL A 15 92.49 -39.06 99.56
CA VAL A 15 91.91 -40.41 99.55
C VAL A 15 90.38 -40.34 99.49
N LEU A 16 89.73 -39.52 100.32
CA LEU A 16 88.28 -39.30 100.27
C LEU A 16 87.82 -38.67 98.95
N MET A 17 88.58 -37.73 98.40
CA MET A 17 88.29 -37.15 97.07
C MET A 17 88.50 -38.20 95.98
N ARG A 18 89.53 -39.06 96.08
CA ARG A 18 89.75 -40.19 95.16
C ARG A 18 88.61 -41.21 95.25
N GLU A 19 88.15 -41.56 96.45
CA GLU A 19 86.99 -42.44 96.65
C GLU A 19 85.68 -41.81 96.15
N SER A 20 85.45 -40.52 96.40
CA SER A 20 84.27 -39.81 95.89
C SER A 20 84.30 -39.68 94.37
N LEU A 21 85.49 -39.48 93.78
CA LEU A 21 85.67 -39.41 92.34
C LEU A 21 85.56 -40.81 91.72
N GLN A 22 86.02 -41.85 92.41
CA GLN A 22 85.84 -43.25 92.00
C GLN A 22 84.37 -43.68 92.09
N LYS A 23 83.63 -43.27 93.13
CA LYS A 23 82.16 -43.42 93.24
C LYS A 23 81.41 -42.63 92.16
N SER A 24 81.81 -41.39 91.89
CA SER A 24 81.24 -40.58 90.79
C SER A 24 81.54 -41.20 89.44
N GLN A 25 82.73 -41.77 89.25
CA GLN A 25 83.10 -42.52 88.05
C GLN A 25 82.24 -43.77 87.92
N THR A 26 82.02 -44.53 89.00
CA THR A 26 81.13 -45.71 88.97
C THR A 26 79.69 -45.32 88.66
N ILE A 27 79.19 -44.21 89.22
CA ILE A 27 77.86 -43.69 88.92
C ILE A 27 77.78 -43.24 87.45
N THR A 28 78.80 -42.56 86.94
CA THR A 28 78.86 -42.12 85.54
C THR A 28 78.92 -43.33 84.60
N ASP A 29 79.73 -44.34 84.91
CA ASP A 29 79.83 -45.59 84.14
C ASP A 29 78.52 -46.37 84.19
N ASN A 30 77.83 -46.39 85.34
CA ASN A 30 76.48 -46.97 85.46
C ASN A 30 75.46 -46.19 84.63
N VAL A 31 75.49 -44.86 84.62
CA VAL A 31 74.61 -44.02 83.79
C VAL A 31 74.90 -44.20 82.30
N VAL A 32 76.18 -44.27 81.90
CA VAL A 32 76.59 -44.55 80.52
C VAL A 32 76.16 -45.97 80.11
N SER A 33 76.27 -46.95 81.00
CA SER A 33 75.76 -48.31 80.78
C SER A 33 74.24 -48.33 80.62
N ILE A 34 73.50 -47.61 81.47
CA ILE A 34 72.05 -47.48 81.37
C ILE A 34 71.66 -46.77 80.06
N LEU A 35 72.32 -45.66 79.69
CA LEU A 35 72.06 -44.96 78.44
C LEU A 35 72.40 -45.80 77.22
N GLY A 36 73.52 -46.55 77.24
CA GLY A 36 73.84 -47.52 76.19
C GLY A 36 72.82 -48.66 76.12
N SER A 37 72.25 -49.08 77.27
CA SER A 37 71.15 -50.05 77.32
C SER A 37 69.85 -49.48 76.77
N PHE A 38 69.57 -48.19 76.99
CA PHE A 38 68.41 -47.51 76.40
C PHE A 38 68.58 -47.35 74.90
N ASP A 39 69.75 -46.89 74.44
CA ASP A 39 70.03 -46.66 73.02
C ASP A 39 69.99 -47.97 72.22
N SER A 40 70.57 -49.05 72.76
CA SER A 40 70.44 -50.38 72.16
C SER A 40 69.00 -50.89 72.15
N ARG A 41 68.21 -50.64 73.20
CA ARG A 41 66.77 -51.01 73.23
C ARG A 41 65.94 -50.16 72.28
N LEU A 42 66.25 -48.87 72.13
CA LEU A 42 65.55 -47.94 71.23
C LEU A 42 65.88 -48.25 69.78
N SER A 43 67.15 -48.56 69.48
CA SER A 43 67.60 -49.03 68.17
C SER A 43 67.00 -50.40 67.81
N ALA A 44 66.93 -51.34 68.76
CA ALA A 44 66.26 -52.62 68.56
C ALA A 44 64.74 -52.44 68.34
N LEU A 45 64.10 -51.53 69.09
CA LEU A 45 62.69 -51.19 68.92
C LEU A 45 62.43 -50.52 67.57
N GLU A 46 63.25 -49.55 67.15
CA GLU A 46 63.14 -48.90 65.85
C GLU A 46 63.33 -49.91 64.72
N SER A 47 64.34 -50.79 64.82
CA SER A 47 64.57 -51.87 63.86
C SER A 47 63.39 -52.84 63.77
N ALA A 48 62.76 -53.17 64.91
CA ALA A 48 61.56 -54.00 64.95
C ALA A 48 60.29 -53.29 64.45
N MET A 49 60.17 -51.97 64.67
CA MET A 49 58.99 -51.18 64.30
C MET A 49 59.04 -50.66 62.86
N ARG A 50 60.23 -50.40 62.30
CA ARG A 50 60.41 -49.83 60.95
C ARG A 50 59.71 -50.67 59.86
N PRO A 51 59.81 -52.02 59.82
CA PRO A 51 59.06 -52.84 58.86
C PRO A 51 57.54 -52.67 59.01
N THR A 52 57.04 -52.60 60.25
CA THR A 52 55.62 -52.40 60.55
C THR A 52 55.13 -51.03 60.11
N GLN A 53 55.91 -49.97 60.34
CA GLN A 53 55.60 -48.61 59.87
C GLN A 53 55.59 -48.53 58.35
N ILE A 54 56.60 -49.09 57.66
CA ILE A 54 56.66 -49.13 56.20
C ILE A 54 55.44 -49.89 55.64
N ARG A 55 55.12 -51.05 56.22
CA ARG A 55 53.96 -51.85 55.80
C ARG A 55 52.64 -51.13 56.06
N THR A 56 52.50 -50.44 57.20
CA THR A 56 51.31 -49.65 57.53
C THR A 56 51.15 -48.46 56.60
N HIS A 57 52.23 -47.76 56.25
CA HIS A 57 52.19 -46.64 55.31
C HIS A 57 51.88 -47.14 53.88
N ALA A 58 52.43 -48.28 53.47
CA ALA A 58 52.11 -48.91 52.20
C ALA A 58 50.64 -49.32 52.12
N ILE A 59 50.09 -49.92 53.19
CA ILE A 59 48.67 -50.27 53.30
C ILE A 59 47.79 -49.03 53.25
N ARG A 60 48.13 -47.96 53.99
CA ARG A 60 47.36 -46.70 53.98
C ARG A 60 47.33 -46.07 52.58
N LYS A 61 48.49 -46.01 51.92
CA LYS A 61 48.59 -45.49 50.55
C LYS A 61 47.83 -46.36 49.55
N ALA A 62 47.88 -47.69 49.70
CA ALA A 62 47.09 -48.60 48.90
C ALA A 62 45.59 -48.38 49.12
N HIS A 63 45.14 -48.24 50.37
CA HIS A 63 43.74 -47.99 50.71
C HIS A 63 43.25 -46.65 50.15
N GLU A 64 44.03 -45.58 50.31
CA GLU A 64 43.71 -44.27 49.71
C GLU A 64 43.65 -44.33 48.19
N ASN A 65 44.55 -45.08 47.54
CA ASN A 65 44.53 -45.26 46.09
C ASN A 65 43.31 -46.08 45.64
N ILE A 66 42.95 -47.13 46.38
CA ILE A 66 41.74 -47.93 46.14
C ILE A 66 40.50 -47.05 46.27
N ASP A 67 40.37 -46.27 47.34
CA ASP A 67 39.23 -45.37 47.56
C ASP A 67 39.11 -44.30 46.46
N LYS A 68 40.23 -43.70 46.05
CA LYS A 68 40.24 -42.74 44.93
C LYS A 68 39.80 -43.38 43.61
N THR A 69 40.22 -44.62 43.38
CA THR A 69 39.86 -45.37 42.17
C THR A 69 38.39 -45.77 42.19
N LEU A 70 37.87 -46.19 43.35
CA LEU A 70 36.48 -46.57 43.54
C LEU A 70 35.55 -45.38 43.33
N LYS A 71 35.87 -44.21 43.91
CA LYS A 71 35.14 -42.96 43.66
C LYS A 71 35.16 -42.55 42.18
N SER A 72 36.30 -42.71 41.51
CA SER A 72 36.40 -42.41 40.07
C SER A 72 35.55 -43.37 39.23
N ALA A 73 35.51 -44.65 39.58
CA ALA A 73 34.67 -45.65 38.91
C ALA A 73 33.17 -45.39 39.14
N GLU A 74 32.77 -44.99 40.34
CA GLU A 74 31.38 -44.63 40.68
C GLU A 74 30.87 -43.45 39.85
N VAL A 75 31.70 -42.42 39.66
CA VAL A 75 31.38 -41.29 38.77
C VAL A 75 31.16 -41.75 37.33
N ILE A 76 31.99 -42.67 36.83
CA ILE A 76 31.83 -43.20 35.47
C ILE A 76 30.54 -44.03 35.35
N LEU A 77 30.28 -44.93 36.30
CA LEU A 77 29.05 -45.73 36.33
C LEU A 77 27.80 -44.85 36.34
N SER A 78 27.82 -43.75 37.10
CA SER A 78 26.71 -42.78 37.09
C SER A 78 26.45 -42.17 35.71
N GLN A 79 27.50 -41.96 34.88
CA GLN A 79 27.32 -41.47 33.51
C GLN A 79 26.74 -42.55 32.59
N PHE A 80 27.07 -43.82 32.80
CA PHE A 80 26.45 -44.93 32.08
C PHE A 80 24.98 -45.09 32.44
N ASP A 81 24.63 -44.95 33.72
CA ASP A 81 23.23 -45.00 34.17
C ASP A 81 22.42 -43.84 33.56
N LEU A 82 22.98 -42.63 33.51
CA LEU A 82 22.37 -41.48 32.84
C LEU A 82 22.18 -41.73 31.34
N LEU A 83 23.17 -42.32 30.66
CA LEU A 83 23.06 -42.69 29.25
C LEU A 83 21.93 -43.69 29.02
N ARG A 84 21.81 -44.72 29.87
CA ARG A 84 20.76 -45.75 29.76
C ARG A 84 19.37 -45.18 30.04
N GLN A 85 19.26 -44.29 31.02
CA GLN A 85 18.01 -43.57 31.30
C GLN A 85 17.61 -42.69 30.10
N ALA A 86 18.55 -41.94 29.54
CA ALA A 86 18.29 -41.12 28.36
C ALA A 86 17.92 -41.96 27.12
N GLU A 87 18.56 -43.11 26.91
CA GLU A 87 18.23 -44.04 25.82
C GLU A 87 16.77 -44.52 25.89
N THR A 88 16.30 -44.92 27.08
CA THR A 88 14.90 -45.35 27.24
C THR A 88 13.90 -44.25 26.90
N LYS A 89 14.21 -42.99 27.24
CA LYS A 89 13.37 -41.83 26.91
C LYS A 89 13.42 -41.49 25.42
N VAL A 90 14.60 -41.53 24.80
CA VAL A 90 14.77 -41.27 23.35
C VAL A 90 14.05 -42.31 22.49
N LEU A 91 14.02 -43.57 22.94
CA LEU A 91 13.32 -44.64 22.23
C LEU A 91 11.80 -44.45 22.23
N LYS A 92 11.21 -43.98 23.33
CA LYS A 92 9.76 -43.69 23.44
C LYS A 92 9.29 -42.58 22.51
N GLY A 93 10.14 -41.59 22.25
CA GLY A 93 9.86 -40.50 21.30
C GLY A 93 9.19 -39.28 21.93
N PRO A 94 9.09 -38.16 21.18
CA PRO A 94 8.60 -36.88 21.72
C PRO A 94 7.08 -36.78 21.95
N HIS A 95 6.27 -37.63 21.31
CA HIS A 95 4.80 -37.58 21.36
C HIS A 95 4.16 -37.64 22.76
N GLU A 96 4.74 -38.36 23.73
CA GLU A 96 4.13 -38.53 25.06
C GLU A 96 4.49 -37.39 26.03
N ASP A 97 5.75 -36.96 26.04
CA ASP A 97 6.25 -35.95 26.96
C ASP A 97 7.48 -35.25 26.36
N LEU A 98 7.24 -34.09 25.77
CA LEU A 98 8.28 -33.30 25.13
C LEU A 98 9.32 -32.81 26.15
N GLU A 99 8.90 -32.42 27.35
CA GLU A 99 9.80 -31.85 28.37
C GLU A 99 10.82 -32.89 28.83
N SER A 100 10.36 -34.09 29.20
CA SER A 100 11.29 -35.16 29.61
C SER A 100 12.16 -35.69 28.46
N TYR A 101 11.69 -35.60 27.22
CA TYR A 101 12.48 -35.94 26.04
C TYR A 101 13.58 -34.91 25.78
N LEU A 102 13.29 -33.61 25.93
CA LEU A 102 14.29 -32.53 25.81
C LEU A 102 15.34 -32.61 26.93
N GLU A 103 14.93 -32.93 28.15
CA GLU A 103 15.86 -33.22 29.24
C GLU A 103 16.79 -34.39 28.92
N ALA A 104 16.27 -35.47 28.32
CA ALA A 104 17.09 -36.61 27.92
C ALA A 104 18.16 -36.22 26.88
N ILE A 105 17.84 -35.33 25.94
CA ILE A 105 18.82 -34.80 24.97
C ILE A 105 19.87 -33.93 25.67
N ALA A 106 19.46 -33.08 26.62
CA ALA A 106 20.40 -32.28 27.40
C ALA A 106 21.35 -33.17 28.22
N GLN A 107 20.84 -34.27 28.79
CA GLN A 107 21.63 -35.29 29.48
C GLN A 107 22.60 -35.98 28.53
N LEU A 108 22.17 -36.41 27.33
CA LEU A 108 23.06 -36.98 26.30
C LEU A 108 24.20 -36.01 25.93
N ARG A 109 23.89 -34.73 25.70
CA ARG A 109 24.91 -33.69 25.42
C ARG A 109 25.88 -33.49 26.59
N LYS A 110 25.44 -33.67 27.83
CA LYS A 110 26.31 -33.60 29.03
C LYS A 110 27.24 -34.82 29.10
N VAL A 111 26.70 -36.01 28.85
CA VAL A 111 27.46 -37.27 28.81
C VAL A 111 28.52 -37.23 27.70
N ILE A 112 28.17 -36.77 26.50
CA ILE A 112 29.10 -36.61 25.37
C ILE A 112 30.23 -35.65 25.73
N ARG A 113 29.93 -34.50 26.35
CA ARG A 113 30.95 -33.54 26.80
C ARG A 113 31.88 -34.15 27.84
N TYR A 114 31.33 -34.87 28.84
CA TYR A 114 32.13 -35.52 29.87
C TYR A 114 33.13 -36.53 29.29
N PHE A 115 32.67 -37.45 28.43
CA PHE A 115 33.55 -38.46 27.82
C PHE A 115 34.52 -37.85 26.80
N SER A 116 34.16 -36.74 26.16
CA SER A 116 35.02 -36.01 25.23
C SER A 116 36.16 -35.26 25.94
N SER A 117 35.92 -34.73 27.15
CA SER A 117 36.94 -34.12 28.01
C SER A 117 37.86 -35.15 28.66
N ASN A 118 37.35 -36.35 28.94
CA ASN A 118 38.10 -37.43 29.60
C ASN A 118 38.51 -38.54 28.62
N LYS A 119 39.43 -38.23 27.69
CA LYS A 119 39.95 -39.16 26.65
C LYS A 119 40.80 -40.35 27.17
N GLY A 120 40.79 -40.60 28.48
CA GLY A 120 41.67 -41.58 29.13
C GLY A 120 41.22 -43.04 29.03
N PHE A 121 40.04 -43.35 28.47
CA PHE A 121 39.43 -44.67 28.58
C PHE A 121 39.25 -45.36 27.22
N LYS A 122 39.73 -46.60 27.06
CA LYS A 122 39.56 -47.37 25.80
C LYS A 122 38.08 -47.60 25.41
N ASN A 123 37.16 -47.59 26.37
CA ASN A 123 35.72 -47.75 26.13
C ASN A 123 35.01 -46.40 25.88
N SER A 124 35.66 -45.25 26.01
CA SER A 124 35.01 -43.95 25.79
C SER A 124 34.57 -43.78 24.34
N ASP A 125 35.33 -44.31 23.39
CA ASP A 125 35.02 -44.14 21.96
C ASP A 125 33.76 -44.88 21.54
N GLY A 126 33.54 -46.10 22.06
CA GLY A 126 32.30 -46.85 21.81
C GLY A 126 31.07 -46.17 22.42
N VAL A 127 31.21 -45.63 23.63
CA VAL A 127 30.14 -44.89 24.33
C VAL A 127 29.85 -43.56 23.63
N LEU A 128 30.87 -42.84 23.20
CA LEU A 128 30.73 -41.61 22.43
C LEU A 128 30.02 -41.88 21.10
N ASN A 129 30.40 -42.93 20.37
CA ASN A 129 29.74 -43.31 19.13
C ASN A 129 28.27 -43.69 19.36
N HIS A 130 27.97 -44.45 20.40
CA HIS A 130 26.61 -44.81 20.75
C HIS A 130 25.78 -43.59 21.19
N ALA A 131 26.31 -42.74 22.06
CA ALA A 131 25.64 -41.52 22.51
C ALA A 131 25.42 -40.52 21.36
N ASN A 132 26.38 -40.37 20.45
CA ASN A 132 26.24 -39.56 19.24
C ASN A 132 25.20 -40.15 18.28
N SER A 133 25.15 -41.48 18.12
CA SER A 133 24.13 -42.15 17.31
C SER A 133 22.73 -41.98 17.90
N LEU A 134 22.58 -42.10 19.23
CA LEU A 134 21.33 -41.83 19.94
C LEU A 134 20.92 -40.36 19.80
N LEU A 135 21.87 -39.43 19.92
CA LEU A 135 21.61 -38.00 19.74
C LEU A 135 21.16 -37.68 18.32
N ALA A 136 21.79 -38.25 17.30
CA ALA A 136 21.38 -38.09 15.90
C ALA A 136 19.98 -38.67 15.65
N LYS A 137 19.68 -39.85 16.21
CA LYS A 137 18.33 -40.44 16.15
C LYS A 137 17.30 -39.59 16.88
N ALA A 138 17.68 -39.01 18.01
CA ALA A 138 16.80 -38.13 18.79
C ALA A 138 16.47 -36.85 18.02
N GLN A 139 17.47 -36.24 17.36
CA GLN A 139 17.31 -35.07 16.52
C GLN A 139 16.41 -35.34 15.30
N SER A 140 16.61 -36.47 14.61
CA SER A 140 15.76 -36.85 13.48
C SER A 140 14.29 -37.04 13.90
N LYS A 141 14.03 -37.60 15.09
CA LYS A 141 12.68 -37.68 15.65
C LYS A 141 12.10 -36.29 16.00
N LEU A 142 12.91 -35.38 16.55
CA LEU A 142 12.46 -34.00 16.81
C LEU A 142 12.07 -33.26 15.53
N GLU A 143 12.84 -33.45 14.45
CA GLU A 143 12.56 -32.89 13.13
C GLU A 143 11.22 -33.39 12.59
N GLU A 144 10.98 -34.70 12.70
CA GLU A 144 9.73 -35.31 12.26
C GLU A 144 8.53 -34.81 13.08
N GLU A 145 8.70 -34.67 14.39
CA GLU A 145 7.67 -34.15 15.30
C GLU A 145 7.35 -32.69 15.06
N PHE A 146 8.38 -31.86 14.86
CA PHE A 146 8.19 -30.47 14.45
C PHE A 146 7.39 -30.40 13.15
N LYS A 147 7.74 -31.23 12.15
CA LYS A 147 7.01 -31.31 10.88
C LYS A 147 5.55 -31.76 11.08
N GLN A 148 5.31 -32.81 11.87
CA GLN A 148 3.97 -33.35 12.11
C GLN A 148 3.08 -32.35 12.87
N LEU A 149 3.61 -31.69 13.91
CA LEU A 149 2.90 -30.64 14.64
C LEU A 149 2.60 -29.45 13.73
N LEU A 150 3.58 -29.01 12.93
CA LEU A 150 3.37 -27.88 12.03
C LEU A 150 2.30 -28.19 10.98
N VAL A 151 2.32 -29.38 10.37
CA VAL A 151 1.35 -29.80 9.34
C VAL A 151 -0.05 -30.00 9.95
N SER A 152 -0.17 -30.61 11.12
CA SER A 152 -1.47 -30.90 11.75
C SER A 152 -2.23 -29.64 12.19
N TYR A 153 -1.50 -28.59 12.59
CA TYR A 153 -2.08 -27.33 13.07
C TYR A 153 -2.07 -26.19 12.03
N SER A 154 -1.37 -26.34 10.90
CA SER A 154 -1.44 -25.37 9.80
C SER A 154 -2.60 -25.69 8.88
N LYS A 155 -3.75 -25.05 9.13
CA LYS A 155 -4.94 -25.13 8.27
C LYS A 155 -5.11 -23.83 7.50
N ALA A 156 -5.54 -23.93 6.24
CA ALA A 156 -5.91 -22.76 5.46
C ALA A 156 -7.04 -22.00 6.15
N VAL A 157 -6.92 -20.68 6.22
CA VAL A 157 -7.92 -19.84 6.87
C VAL A 157 -9.13 -19.71 5.95
N GLU A 158 -10.31 -20.05 6.47
CA GLU A 158 -11.55 -19.90 5.72
C GLU A 158 -11.92 -18.41 5.56
N PRO A 159 -12.49 -18.00 4.42
CA PRO A 159 -12.84 -16.60 4.13
C PRO A 159 -13.70 -15.97 5.22
N ASP A 160 -14.67 -16.71 5.77
CA ASP A 160 -15.59 -16.23 6.81
C ASP A 160 -14.84 -15.72 8.06
N ARG A 161 -13.76 -16.40 8.46
CA ARG A 161 -12.94 -15.99 9.61
C ARG A 161 -12.07 -14.77 9.31
N LEU A 162 -11.74 -14.54 8.03
CA LEU A 162 -11.05 -13.33 7.59
C LEU A 162 -12.01 -12.15 7.53
N PHE A 163 -13.26 -12.38 7.13
CA PHE A 163 -14.32 -11.36 7.14
C PHE A 163 -14.74 -10.98 8.57
N ASP A 164 -14.74 -11.93 9.51
CA ASP A 164 -14.98 -11.64 10.93
C ASP A 164 -13.90 -10.74 11.55
N GLY A 165 -12.65 -10.86 11.10
CA GLY A 165 -11.52 -10.04 11.54
C GLY A 165 -11.53 -8.60 11.03
N LEU A 166 -12.44 -8.27 10.10
CA LEU A 166 -12.60 -6.92 9.56
C LEU A 166 -13.57 -6.06 10.39
N PRO A 167 -13.33 -4.74 10.47
CA PRO A 167 -14.31 -3.80 11.02
C PRO A 167 -15.66 -3.90 10.30
N ASN A 168 -16.76 -3.70 11.03
CA ASN A 168 -18.13 -3.83 10.50
C ASN A 168 -18.39 -3.01 9.21
N SER A 169 -17.65 -1.91 8.99
CA SER A 169 -17.75 -1.06 7.80
C SER A 169 -17.15 -1.68 6.52
N LEU A 170 -16.31 -2.72 6.63
CA LEU A 170 -15.58 -3.32 5.51
C LEU A 170 -16.07 -4.74 5.18
N ARG A 171 -17.02 -5.30 5.94
CA ARG A 171 -17.57 -6.63 5.64
C ARG A 171 -18.42 -6.59 4.37
N PRO A 172 -18.31 -7.58 3.46
CA PRO A 172 -19.25 -7.72 2.37
C PRO A 172 -20.65 -7.81 2.97
N SER A 173 -21.54 -6.87 2.62
CA SER A 173 -22.94 -6.95 3.04
C SER A 173 -23.52 -8.22 2.43
N ALA A 174 -23.92 -9.17 3.27
CA ALA A 174 -24.74 -10.28 2.81
C ALA A 174 -26.05 -9.68 2.27
N ASP A 175 -26.28 -9.82 0.97
CA ASP A 175 -27.49 -9.34 0.30
C ASP A 175 -28.76 -9.84 1.00
N GLY A 176 -29.78 -8.98 0.94
CA GLY A 176 -30.83 -8.92 1.94
C GLY A 176 -31.88 -10.03 1.93
N GLU A 177 -32.29 -10.40 3.13
CA GLU A 177 -33.69 -10.73 3.46
C GLU A 177 -34.03 -10.06 4.78
N GLY A 178 -35.06 -9.21 4.76
CA GLY A 178 -35.42 -8.36 5.89
C GLY A 178 -36.09 -9.13 7.04
N ASN A 179 -35.95 -8.62 8.26
CA ASN A 179 -37.10 -8.07 8.98
C ASN A 179 -36.62 -7.19 10.15
N GLY A 180 -37.35 -6.09 10.38
CA GLY A 180 -36.89 -4.99 11.20
C GLY A 180 -36.81 -5.26 12.71
N LYS A 181 -36.00 -4.42 13.36
CA LYS A 181 -36.38 -3.67 14.57
C LYS A 181 -35.40 -2.51 14.77
N ALA A 182 -35.85 -1.33 14.36
CA ALA A 182 -35.29 -0.08 14.84
C ALA A 182 -35.59 0.03 16.34
N HIS A 183 -34.54 0.04 17.16
CA HIS A 183 -34.58 0.65 18.49
C HIS A 183 -33.36 1.55 18.63
N GLY A 184 -33.64 2.86 18.64
CA GLY A 184 -32.65 3.89 18.92
C GLY A 184 -32.15 3.80 20.35
N GLY A 185 -30.86 4.09 20.51
CA GLY A 185 -30.20 4.23 21.80
C GLY A 185 -28.90 5.00 21.58
N HIS A 186 -28.98 6.31 21.82
CA HIS A 186 -27.92 7.25 22.19
C HIS A 186 -26.52 7.11 21.58
N HIS A 187 -26.18 8.11 20.77
CA HIS A 187 -24.83 8.63 20.57
C HIS A 187 -24.07 8.71 21.90
N ASN A 188 -22.93 8.03 21.95
CA ASN A 188 -21.75 8.59 22.60
C ASN A 188 -20.57 8.42 21.63
N ASP A 189 -19.97 9.57 21.37
CA ASP A 189 -18.82 9.81 20.53
C ASP A 189 -17.60 9.29 21.28
N ASP A 190 -17.09 8.12 20.89
CA ASP A 190 -15.73 7.70 21.20
C ASP A 190 -15.17 6.97 19.97
N SER A 191 -14.04 7.47 19.51
CA SER A 191 -13.26 7.00 18.37
C SER A 191 -12.74 5.58 18.67
N GLU A 192 -13.57 4.56 18.46
CA GLU A 192 -13.09 3.17 18.42
C GLU A 192 -12.21 3.02 17.19
N THR A 193 -10.91 3.01 17.43
CA THR A 193 -9.89 2.62 16.46
C THR A 193 -10.35 1.30 15.84
N ALA A 194 -10.63 1.28 14.53
CA ALA A 194 -11.14 0.11 13.83
C ALA A 194 -10.16 -1.07 13.99
N ALA A 195 -10.33 -1.86 15.05
CA ALA A 195 -9.35 -2.84 15.49
C ALA A 195 -9.50 -4.10 14.64
N TYR A 196 -8.58 -4.29 13.70
CA TYR A 196 -8.43 -5.55 12.98
C TYR A 196 -8.11 -6.65 13.99
N THR A 197 -8.97 -7.67 14.06
CA THR A 197 -8.72 -8.81 14.95
C THR A 197 -7.96 -9.87 14.16
N LEU A 198 -6.70 -10.09 14.53
CA LEU A 198 -5.84 -11.02 13.82
C LEU A 198 -6.37 -12.46 13.91
N PRO A 199 -6.42 -13.21 12.79
CA PRO A 199 -6.87 -14.58 12.81
C PRO A 199 -5.86 -15.45 13.56
N VAL A 200 -6.36 -16.37 14.39
CA VAL A 200 -5.53 -17.37 15.06
C VAL A 200 -5.11 -18.42 14.02
N LEU A 201 -3.93 -18.23 13.43
CA LEU A 201 -3.37 -19.14 12.42
C LEU A 201 -2.85 -20.46 13.01
N ILE A 202 -2.34 -20.41 14.25
CA ILE A 202 -1.92 -21.57 15.03
C ILE A 202 -2.43 -21.37 16.46
N PRO A 203 -3.01 -22.41 17.11
CA PRO A 203 -3.46 -22.29 18.48
C PRO A 203 -2.31 -21.88 19.42
N SER A 204 -2.57 -20.92 20.33
CA SER A 204 -1.58 -20.39 21.28
C SER A 204 -0.96 -21.44 22.22
N ARG A 205 -1.62 -22.59 22.38
CA ARG A 205 -1.10 -23.73 23.16
C ARG A 205 0.03 -24.48 22.47
N VAL A 206 0.10 -24.44 21.14
CA VAL A 206 1.07 -25.20 20.32
C VAL A 206 2.31 -24.36 20.00
N LEU A 207 2.20 -23.03 20.04
CA LEU A 207 3.29 -22.11 19.74
C LEU A 207 4.51 -22.27 20.67
N PRO A 208 4.36 -22.41 22.00
CA PRO A 208 5.49 -22.68 22.90
C PRO A 208 6.20 -24.01 22.57
N LEU A 209 5.43 -25.06 22.27
CA LEU A 209 5.98 -26.38 21.91
C LEU A 209 6.80 -26.31 20.62
N LEU A 210 6.30 -25.60 19.60
CA LEU A 210 7.03 -25.37 18.35
C LEU A 210 8.29 -24.51 18.57
N HIS A 211 8.23 -23.52 19.47
CA HIS A 211 9.39 -22.71 19.85
C HIS A 211 10.48 -23.57 20.50
N ASP A 212 10.13 -24.41 21.47
CA ASP A 212 11.09 -25.27 22.17
C ASP A 212 11.76 -26.27 21.20
N LEU A 213 10.97 -26.86 20.29
CA LEU A 213 11.48 -27.72 19.22
C LEU A 213 12.43 -26.96 18.28
N ALA A 214 12.04 -25.78 17.81
CA ALA A 214 12.85 -24.93 16.95
C ALA A 214 14.19 -24.56 17.63
N GLN A 215 14.16 -24.18 18.91
CA GLN A 215 15.36 -23.86 19.68
C GLN A 215 16.33 -25.03 19.73
N GLN A 216 15.83 -26.26 19.88
CA GLN A 216 16.66 -27.47 19.95
C GLN A 216 17.27 -27.83 18.59
N MET A 217 16.53 -27.62 17.50
CA MET A 217 17.05 -27.78 16.14
C MET A 217 18.12 -26.74 15.81
N VAL A 218 17.96 -25.50 16.28
CA VAL A 218 18.97 -24.45 16.13
C VAL A 218 20.24 -24.78 16.92
N GLN A 219 20.11 -25.27 18.16
CA GLN A 219 21.25 -25.74 18.97
C GLN A 219 21.95 -26.96 18.36
N ALA A 220 21.23 -27.79 17.60
CA ALA A 220 21.77 -28.91 16.86
C ALA A 220 22.53 -28.49 15.58
N GLY A 221 22.40 -27.23 15.14
CA GLY A 221 22.97 -26.76 13.87
C GLY A 221 22.08 -27.04 12.65
N HIS A 222 20.88 -27.58 12.82
CA HIS A 222 19.95 -27.93 11.73
C HIS A 222 19.03 -26.77 11.33
N GLN A 223 19.59 -25.56 11.27
CA GLN A 223 18.83 -24.33 11.00
C GLN A 223 18.21 -24.32 9.59
N GLN A 224 18.92 -24.86 8.59
CA GLN A 224 18.45 -24.89 7.20
C GLN A 224 17.25 -25.84 7.02
N LEU A 225 17.28 -27.00 7.68
CA LEU A 225 16.17 -27.97 7.64
C LEU A 225 14.92 -27.41 8.31
N LEU A 226 15.07 -26.70 9.43
CA LEU A 226 13.98 -26.00 10.11
C LEU A 226 13.29 -24.99 9.18
N LEU A 227 14.08 -24.15 8.51
CA LEU A 227 13.57 -23.17 7.55
C LEU A 227 12.85 -23.84 6.38
N GLN A 228 13.41 -24.94 5.84
CA GLN A 228 12.81 -25.66 4.73
C GLN A 228 11.45 -26.28 5.13
N ILE A 229 11.36 -26.97 6.27
CA ILE A 229 10.11 -27.57 6.75
C ILE A 229 9.04 -26.51 6.98
N TYR A 230 9.44 -25.39 7.61
CA TYR A 230 8.51 -24.29 7.90
C TYR A 230 8.00 -23.66 6.61
N ARG A 231 8.91 -23.37 5.68
CA ARG A 231 8.60 -22.80 4.36
C ARG A 231 7.64 -23.69 3.58
N GLU A 232 7.97 -24.97 3.38
CA GLU A 232 7.17 -25.89 2.57
C GLU A 232 5.72 -25.98 3.10
N THR A 233 5.56 -26.01 4.43
CA THR A 233 4.25 -26.14 5.06
C THR A 233 3.47 -24.83 5.02
N ARG A 234 4.08 -23.71 5.46
CA ARG A 234 3.37 -22.44 5.63
C ARG A 234 3.16 -21.69 4.33
N THR A 235 4.10 -21.77 3.37
CA THR A 235 3.89 -21.19 2.03
C THR A 235 2.66 -21.81 1.36
N PHE A 236 2.53 -23.15 1.43
CA PHE A 236 1.38 -23.84 0.85
C PHE A 236 0.06 -23.39 1.49
N VAL A 237 0.01 -23.33 2.82
CA VAL A 237 -1.20 -22.94 3.56
C VAL A 237 -1.58 -21.47 3.33
N LEU A 238 -0.59 -20.58 3.25
CA LEU A 238 -0.82 -19.17 2.97
C LEU A 238 -1.35 -18.96 1.54
N GLU A 239 -0.76 -19.64 0.56
CA GLU A 239 -1.25 -19.61 -0.83
C GLU A 239 -2.66 -20.20 -0.95
N GLU A 240 -2.94 -21.31 -0.27
CA GLU A 240 -4.27 -21.93 -0.29
C GLU A 240 -5.32 -21.01 0.35
N SER A 241 -4.97 -20.31 1.44
CA SER A 241 -5.85 -19.32 2.08
C SER A 241 -6.16 -18.16 1.14
N LEU A 242 -5.17 -17.66 0.38
CA LEU A 242 -5.38 -16.61 -0.62
C LEU A 242 -6.22 -17.11 -1.81
N ARG A 243 -6.01 -18.35 -2.27
CA ARG A 243 -6.84 -18.94 -3.33
C ARG A 243 -8.30 -19.13 -2.90
N LYS A 244 -8.54 -19.56 -1.66
CA LYS A 244 -9.90 -19.67 -1.08
C LYS A 244 -10.59 -18.31 -0.97
N LEU A 245 -9.82 -17.25 -0.70
CA LEU A 245 -10.33 -15.87 -0.70
C LEU A 245 -10.73 -15.40 -2.12
N GLY A 246 -10.23 -16.04 -3.18
CA GLY A 246 -10.52 -15.69 -4.58
C GLY A 246 -9.36 -14.99 -5.28
N VAL A 247 -8.15 -15.01 -4.71
CA VAL A 247 -6.95 -14.45 -5.35
C VAL A 247 -6.46 -15.43 -6.43
N GLU A 248 -6.72 -15.09 -7.69
CA GLU A 248 -6.23 -15.82 -8.85
C GLU A 248 -4.95 -15.18 -9.40
N LYS A 249 -3.99 -16.01 -9.79
CA LYS A 249 -2.82 -15.55 -10.54
C LYS A 249 -3.25 -15.29 -11.99
N LEU A 250 -3.55 -14.04 -12.32
CA LEU A 250 -3.96 -13.64 -13.66
C LEU A 250 -2.76 -13.11 -14.45
N SER A 251 -2.62 -13.55 -15.70
CA SER A 251 -1.61 -13.02 -16.63
C SER A 251 -2.09 -11.73 -17.29
N LYS A 252 -1.18 -11.01 -17.94
CA LYS A 252 -1.50 -9.81 -18.72
C LYS A 252 -2.50 -10.14 -19.84
N GLU A 253 -2.33 -11.29 -20.48
CA GLU A 253 -3.17 -11.75 -21.58
C GLU A 253 -4.60 -12.06 -21.11
N ASP A 254 -4.74 -12.58 -19.88
CA ASP A 254 -6.05 -12.87 -19.29
C ASP A 254 -6.82 -11.59 -18.97
N VAL A 255 -6.14 -10.60 -18.37
CA VAL A 255 -6.72 -9.28 -18.06
C VAL A 255 -7.16 -8.55 -19.34
N GLN A 256 -6.41 -8.71 -20.44
CA GLN A 256 -6.76 -8.08 -21.72
C GLN A 256 -7.97 -8.72 -22.42
N ARG A 257 -8.25 -10.01 -22.17
CA ARG A 257 -9.39 -10.72 -22.77
C ARG A 257 -10.69 -10.55 -21.98
N MET A 258 -10.62 -10.06 -20.75
CA MET A 258 -11.79 -9.88 -19.89
C MET A 258 -12.64 -8.68 -20.31
N GLN A 259 -13.96 -8.82 -20.13
CA GLN A 259 -14.91 -7.71 -20.25
C GLN A 259 -14.71 -6.69 -19.12
N TRP A 260 -15.05 -5.43 -19.38
CA TRP A 260 -14.81 -4.34 -18.46
C TRP A 260 -15.56 -4.50 -17.13
N GLU A 261 -16.82 -4.90 -17.18
CA GLU A 261 -17.69 -5.01 -15.99
C GLU A 261 -17.17 -6.08 -15.02
N VAL A 262 -16.65 -7.18 -15.56
CA VAL A 262 -16.02 -8.25 -14.77
C VAL A 262 -14.69 -7.79 -14.20
N LEU A 263 -13.91 -7.02 -14.96
CA LEU A 263 -12.62 -6.51 -14.53
C LEU A 263 -12.78 -5.49 -13.39
N GLU A 264 -13.73 -4.56 -13.50
CA GLU A 264 -14.04 -3.57 -12.46
C GLU A 264 -14.42 -4.25 -11.15
N ALA A 265 -15.33 -5.24 -11.19
CA ALA A 265 -15.69 -6.04 -10.02
C ALA A 265 -14.49 -6.80 -9.43
N LYS A 266 -13.64 -7.41 -10.28
CA LYS A 266 -12.41 -8.09 -9.82
C LYS A 266 -11.41 -7.12 -9.18
N ILE A 267 -11.33 -5.87 -9.63
CA ILE A 267 -10.44 -4.87 -9.02
C ILE A 267 -10.98 -4.43 -7.66
N GLY A 268 -12.29 -4.21 -7.53
CA GLY A 268 -12.92 -3.95 -6.24
C GLY A 268 -12.67 -5.09 -5.23
N ASN A 269 -12.79 -6.34 -5.68
CA ASN A 269 -12.46 -7.50 -4.87
C ASN A 269 -10.96 -7.56 -4.52
N TRP A 270 -10.07 -7.26 -5.46
CA TRP A 270 -8.63 -7.22 -5.21
C TRP A 270 -8.25 -6.17 -4.15
N ILE A 271 -8.87 -4.99 -4.19
CA ILE A 271 -8.71 -3.95 -3.16
C ILE A 271 -9.03 -4.52 -1.77
N HIS A 272 -10.14 -5.24 -1.67
CA HIS A 272 -10.56 -5.88 -0.44
C HIS A 272 -9.58 -6.99 -0.01
N PHE A 273 -9.17 -7.84 -0.93
CA PHE A 273 -8.22 -8.93 -0.69
C PHE A 273 -6.85 -8.43 -0.26
N MET A 274 -6.38 -7.31 -0.82
CA MET A 274 -5.11 -6.68 -0.43
C MET A 274 -5.14 -6.20 1.02
N ARG A 275 -6.24 -5.54 1.43
CA ARG A 275 -6.42 -5.13 2.83
C ARG A 275 -6.43 -6.33 3.78
N ILE A 276 -7.17 -7.40 3.45
CA ILE A 276 -7.19 -8.64 4.23
C ILE A 276 -5.79 -9.28 4.29
N ALA A 277 -5.12 -9.41 3.15
CA ALA A 277 -3.83 -10.08 3.08
C ALA A 277 -2.76 -9.36 3.93
N VAL A 278 -2.67 -8.03 3.83
CA VAL A 278 -1.68 -7.25 4.58
C VAL A 278 -2.05 -7.14 6.05
N LYS A 279 -3.28 -6.71 6.38
CA LYS A 279 -3.66 -6.40 7.76
C LYS A 279 -3.99 -7.63 8.60
N LEU A 280 -4.36 -8.76 8.00
CA LEU A 280 -4.72 -9.99 8.72
C LEU A 280 -3.73 -11.13 8.49
N LEU A 281 -3.56 -11.58 7.23
CA LEU A 281 -2.78 -12.80 6.94
C LEU A 281 -1.28 -12.61 7.21
N PHE A 282 -0.65 -11.58 6.61
CA PHE A 282 0.78 -11.33 6.78
C PHE A 282 1.11 -10.86 8.20
N ALA A 283 0.25 -10.05 8.82
CA ALA A 283 0.40 -9.66 10.22
C ALA A 283 0.30 -10.87 11.17
N GLY A 284 -0.65 -11.78 10.93
CA GLY A 284 -0.78 -13.03 11.68
C GLY A 284 0.42 -13.96 11.48
N GLU A 285 0.89 -14.12 10.24
CA GLU A 285 2.07 -14.94 9.94
C GLU A 285 3.33 -14.38 10.60
N ARG A 286 3.48 -13.04 10.62
CA ARG A 286 4.58 -12.39 11.32
C ARG A 286 4.57 -12.71 12.81
N GLN A 287 3.41 -12.65 13.45
CA GLN A 287 3.28 -13.01 14.87
C GLN A 287 3.64 -14.47 15.14
N VAL A 288 3.23 -15.40 14.27
CA VAL A 288 3.58 -16.81 14.39
C VAL A 288 5.09 -17.01 14.23
N CYS A 289 5.70 -16.40 13.22
CA CYS A 289 7.15 -16.44 13.01
C CYS A 289 7.92 -15.88 14.22
N ASP A 290 7.53 -14.70 14.72
CA ASP A 290 8.19 -14.06 15.86
C ASP A 290 8.07 -14.88 17.15
N GLN A 291 6.95 -15.60 17.34
CA GLN A 291 6.76 -16.48 18.50
C GLN A 291 7.57 -17.77 18.40
N ILE A 292 7.65 -18.41 17.23
CA ILE A 292 8.42 -19.66 17.04
C ILE A 292 9.92 -19.41 17.07
N PHE A 293 10.38 -18.31 16.47
CA PHE A 293 11.82 -18.00 16.34
C PHE A 293 12.32 -16.98 17.37
N ARG A 294 11.61 -16.80 18.49
CA ARG A 294 11.96 -15.82 19.53
C ARG A 294 13.43 -15.95 19.96
N GLY A 295 14.21 -14.88 19.79
CA GLY A 295 15.66 -14.87 20.09
C GLY A 295 16.57 -15.15 18.89
N PHE A 296 16.01 -15.41 17.70
CA PHE A 296 16.74 -15.59 16.44
C PHE A 296 16.19 -14.68 15.32
N ASP A 297 16.25 -13.36 15.53
CA ASP A 297 15.61 -12.37 14.66
C ASP A 297 16.00 -12.51 13.18
N SER A 298 17.28 -12.79 12.88
CA SER A 298 17.76 -12.99 11.51
C SER A 298 17.14 -14.20 10.81
N LEU A 299 16.89 -15.28 11.56
CA LEU A 299 16.23 -16.48 11.02
C LEU A 299 14.73 -16.24 10.86
N SER A 300 14.11 -15.50 11.79
CA SER A 300 12.68 -15.14 11.69
C SER A 300 12.38 -14.32 10.45
N ASP A 301 13.21 -13.31 10.15
CA ASP A 301 13.05 -12.44 8.99
C ASP A 301 13.26 -13.19 7.69
N GLN A 302 14.27 -14.08 7.63
CA GLN A 302 14.51 -14.93 6.46
C GLN A 302 13.34 -15.89 6.22
N CYS A 303 12.88 -16.56 7.28
CA CYS A 303 11.79 -17.51 7.20
C CYS A 303 10.48 -16.85 6.75
N PHE A 304 10.14 -15.70 7.35
CA PHE A 304 8.97 -14.92 6.98
C PHE A 304 9.04 -14.43 5.52
N ALA A 305 10.21 -13.93 5.09
CA ALA A 305 10.41 -13.53 3.70
C ALA A 305 10.15 -14.70 2.75
N GLU A 306 10.81 -15.85 2.96
CA GLU A 306 10.67 -17.03 2.11
C GLU A 306 9.24 -17.58 2.06
N VAL A 307 8.50 -17.52 3.18
CA VAL A 307 7.11 -17.97 3.24
C VAL A 307 6.18 -17.08 2.43
N THR A 308 6.40 -15.77 2.50
CA THR A 308 5.49 -14.75 1.94
C THR A 308 5.79 -14.38 0.49
N VAL A 309 7.00 -14.64 -0.02
CA VAL A 309 7.40 -14.26 -1.41
C VAL A 309 6.37 -14.66 -2.45
N SER A 310 5.93 -15.92 -2.46
CA SER A 310 5.02 -16.42 -3.50
C SER A 310 3.62 -15.82 -3.39
N SER A 311 3.12 -15.68 -2.16
CA SER A 311 1.81 -15.09 -1.84
C SER A 311 1.75 -13.60 -2.20
N VAL A 312 2.78 -12.84 -1.84
CA VAL A 312 2.90 -11.43 -2.21
C VAL A 312 3.08 -11.29 -3.72
N SER A 313 3.91 -12.13 -4.35
CA SER A 313 4.08 -12.13 -5.81
C SER A 313 2.76 -12.39 -6.54
N MET A 314 1.93 -13.31 -6.03
CA MET A 314 0.60 -13.58 -6.60
C MET A 314 -0.30 -12.33 -6.53
N LEU A 315 -0.39 -11.70 -5.37
CA LEU A 315 -1.18 -10.47 -5.17
C LEU A 315 -0.70 -9.31 -6.05
N LEU A 316 0.61 -9.07 -6.08
CA LEU A 316 1.21 -7.99 -6.87
C LEU A 316 1.15 -8.27 -8.38
N SER A 317 1.16 -9.54 -8.80
CA SER A 317 1.10 -9.90 -10.24
C SER A 317 -0.19 -9.45 -10.90
N PHE A 318 -1.32 -9.49 -10.18
CA PHE A 318 -2.60 -8.95 -10.66
C PHE A 318 -2.53 -7.43 -10.88
N GLY A 319 -1.98 -6.69 -9.91
CA GLY A 319 -1.75 -5.26 -10.04
C GLY A 319 -0.82 -4.91 -11.19
N ASP A 320 0.27 -5.67 -11.37
CA ASP A 320 1.23 -5.45 -12.47
C ASP A 320 0.59 -5.77 -13.83
N ALA A 321 -0.27 -6.79 -13.91
CA ALA A 321 -1.02 -7.14 -15.11
C ALA A 321 -1.98 -6.00 -15.52
N ILE A 322 -2.67 -5.37 -14.57
CA ILE A 322 -3.55 -4.23 -14.81
C ILE A 322 -2.74 -3.00 -15.22
N ALA A 323 -1.66 -2.69 -14.50
CA ALA A 323 -0.79 -1.55 -14.80
C ALA A 323 -0.16 -1.63 -16.20
N ARG A 324 0.04 -2.86 -16.74
CA ARG A 324 0.55 -3.12 -18.09
C ARG A 324 -0.52 -3.39 -19.14
N SER A 325 -1.80 -3.39 -18.74
CA SER A 325 -2.91 -3.64 -19.65
C SER A 325 -3.11 -2.47 -20.61
N LYS A 326 -4.01 -2.61 -21.58
CA LYS A 326 -4.33 -1.52 -22.51
C LYS A 326 -4.90 -0.34 -21.70
N ARG A 327 -4.22 0.80 -21.77
CA ARG A 327 -4.62 2.08 -21.18
C ARG A 327 -5.94 2.54 -21.80
N SER A 328 -6.87 2.98 -20.97
CA SER A 328 -8.08 3.66 -21.39
C SER A 328 -8.51 4.66 -20.32
N PRO A 329 -9.16 5.78 -20.69
CA PRO A 329 -9.57 6.80 -19.73
C PRO A 329 -10.50 6.27 -18.64
N GLU A 330 -11.39 5.34 -18.97
CA GLU A 330 -12.37 4.75 -18.05
C GLU A 330 -11.68 3.93 -16.95
N LYS A 331 -10.52 3.33 -17.27
CA LYS A 331 -9.71 2.56 -16.32
C LYS A 331 -8.97 3.42 -15.31
N LEU A 332 -8.85 4.72 -15.55
CA LEU A 332 -8.05 5.61 -14.71
C LEU A 332 -8.54 5.58 -13.26
N PHE A 333 -9.85 5.71 -13.04
CA PHE A 333 -10.44 5.81 -11.70
C PHE A 333 -10.18 4.54 -10.88
N VAL A 334 -10.43 3.38 -11.49
CA VAL A 334 -10.17 2.09 -10.85
C VAL A 334 -8.66 1.88 -10.57
N LEU A 335 -7.79 2.41 -11.43
CA LEU A 335 -6.35 2.39 -11.22
C LEU A 335 -5.93 3.32 -10.06
N LEU A 336 -6.58 4.48 -9.92
CA LEU A 336 -6.40 5.37 -8.77
C LEU A 336 -6.86 4.69 -7.47
N ASP A 337 -7.98 3.97 -7.46
CA ASP A 337 -8.41 3.19 -6.30
C ASP A 337 -7.34 2.15 -5.88
N MET A 338 -6.73 1.46 -6.85
CA MET A 338 -5.62 0.54 -6.56
C MET A 338 -4.40 1.26 -5.97
N TYR A 339 -4.08 2.45 -6.48
CA TYR A 339 -2.98 3.28 -5.98
C TYR A 339 -3.24 3.75 -4.54
N GLU A 340 -4.47 4.17 -4.22
CA GLU A 340 -4.87 4.58 -2.87
C GLU A 340 -4.64 3.47 -1.84
N ILE A 341 -5.05 2.25 -2.16
CA ILE A 341 -4.88 1.09 -1.27
C ILE A 341 -3.41 0.73 -1.08
N MET A 342 -2.63 0.77 -2.16
CA MET A 342 -1.19 0.51 -2.08
C MET A 342 -0.47 1.56 -1.22
N ARG A 343 -0.94 2.81 -1.19
CA ARG A 343 -0.43 3.84 -0.29
C ARG A 343 -0.93 3.68 1.13
N GLU A 344 -2.23 3.40 1.32
CA GLU A 344 -2.81 3.13 2.63
C GLU A 344 -2.03 2.03 3.35
N LEU A 345 -1.73 0.94 2.64
CA LEU A 345 -1.01 -0.22 3.18
C LEU A 345 0.51 -0.05 3.22
N HIS A 346 1.06 1.06 2.71
CA HIS A 346 2.52 1.22 2.60
C HIS A 346 3.19 1.17 3.99
N THR A 347 2.62 1.85 4.97
CA THR A 347 3.12 1.86 6.34
C THR A 347 3.07 0.47 6.97
N GLU A 348 1.98 -0.26 6.78
CA GLU A 348 1.77 -1.60 7.30
C GLU A 348 2.77 -2.57 6.66
N ILE A 349 2.98 -2.48 5.34
CA ILE A 349 3.98 -3.28 4.63
C ILE A 349 5.37 -3.01 5.18
N GLU A 350 5.77 -1.76 5.39
CA GLU A 350 7.07 -1.43 5.99
C GLU A 350 7.20 -1.97 7.43
N THR A 351 6.12 -1.96 8.21
CA THR A 351 6.13 -2.49 9.58
C THR A 351 6.14 -4.01 9.67
N ILE A 352 5.49 -4.72 8.74
CA ILE A 352 5.41 -6.18 8.75
C ILE A 352 6.68 -6.79 8.14
N PHE A 353 7.15 -6.24 7.02
CA PHE A 353 8.27 -6.74 6.24
C PHE A 353 9.60 -6.13 6.70
N LYS A 354 9.97 -6.35 7.96
CA LYS A 354 11.24 -5.88 8.54
C LYS A 354 12.44 -6.66 8.01
N GLY A 355 13.62 -6.03 8.08
CA GLY A 355 14.90 -6.67 7.79
C GLY A 355 15.36 -6.60 6.33
N LYS A 356 16.58 -7.09 6.08
CA LYS A 356 17.20 -7.12 4.75
C LYS A 356 16.58 -8.19 3.83
N ALA A 357 16.18 -9.33 4.40
CA ALA A 357 15.58 -10.42 3.64
C ALA A 357 14.24 -10.03 2.98
N CYS A 358 13.46 -9.17 3.64
CA CYS A 358 12.19 -8.67 3.12
C CYS A 358 12.31 -7.44 2.21
N LEU A 359 13.52 -6.93 1.95
CA LEU A 359 13.73 -5.71 1.18
C LEU A 359 13.22 -5.84 -0.27
N GLU A 360 13.45 -6.99 -0.91
CA GLU A 360 12.96 -7.28 -2.27
C GLU A 360 11.42 -7.22 -2.36
N ILE A 361 10.72 -7.68 -1.32
CA ILE A 361 9.25 -7.66 -1.26
C ILE A 361 8.75 -6.21 -1.16
N ARG A 362 9.37 -5.40 -0.28
CA ARG A 362 9.04 -3.96 -0.15
C ARG A 362 9.35 -3.18 -1.42
N ASN A 363 10.49 -3.45 -2.05
CA ASN A 363 10.86 -2.87 -3.34
C ASN A 363 9.88 -3.26 -4.45
N SER A 364 9.37 -4.50 -4.43
CA SER A 364 8.36 -4.96 -5.39
C SER A 364 7.01 -4.27 -5.17
N ALA A 365 6.57 -4.13 -3.92
CA ALA A 365 5.32 -3.42 -3.59
C ALA A 365 5.40 -1.93 -3.96
N THR A 366 6.47 -1.24 -3.55
CA THR A 366 6.71 0.16 -3.94
C THR A 366 6.92 0.32 -5.44
N GLY A 367 7.55 -0.66 -6.10
CA GLY A 367 7.69 -0.72 -7.55
C GLY A 367 6.34 -0.82 -8.27
N LEU A 368 5.40 -1.61 -7.74
CA LEU A 368 4.03 -1.64 -8.25
C LEU A 368 3.31 -0.30 -8.06
N THR A 369 3.40 0.30 -6.86
CA THR A 369 2.81 1.63 -6.58
C THR A 369 3.31 2.68 -7.56
N LYS A 370 4.63 2.69 -7.83
CA LYS A 370 5.24 3.57 -8.83
C LYS A 370 4.75 3.30 -10.24
N ARG A 371 4.60 2.03 -10.62
CA ARG A 371 4.09 1.66 -11.94
C ARG A 371 2.63 2.07 -12.11
N LEU A 372 1.79 1.89 -11.10
CA LEU A 372 0.40 2.36 -11.11
C LEU A 372 0.35 3.88 -11.30
N ALA A 373 1.10 4.64 -10.49
CA ALA A 373 1.16 6.09 -10.63
C ALA A 373 1.62 6.54 -12.03
N GLN A 374 2.65 5.91 -12.58
CA GLN A 374 3.13 6.19 -13.94
C GLN A 374 2.06 5.87 -15.00
N THR A 375 1.41 4.71 -14.91
CA THR A 375 0.33 4.34 -15.84
C THR A 375 -0.85 5.32 -15.74
N ALA A 376 -1.18 5.82 -14.54
CA ALA A 376 -2.18 6.87 -14.37
C ALA A 376 -1.77 8.17 -15.11
N GLN A 377 -0.51 8.61 -14.95
CA GLN A 377 0.03 9.79 -15.64
C GLN A 377 0.00 9.65 -17.16
N GLU A 378 0.43 8.50 -17.68
CA GLU A 378 0.37 8.21 -19.12
C GLU A 378 -1.08 8.20 -19.63
N THR A 379 -2.03 7.69 -18.82
CA THR A 379 -3.46 7.66 -19.19
C THR A 379 -4.06 9.06 -19.29
N PHE A 380 -3.61 10.05 -18.51
CA PHE A 380 -4.00 11.45 -18.72
C PHE A 380 -3.53 11.99 -20.07
N GLY A 381 -2.30 11.68 -20.47
CA GLY A 381 -1.77 12.06 -21.78
C GLY A 381 -2.53 11.41 -22.93
N ASP A 382 -2.84 10.12 -22.81
CA ASP A 382 -3.68 9.41 -23.79
C ASP A 382 -5.07 10.01 -23.89
N PHE A 383 -5.67 10.40 -22.75
CA PHE A 383 -6.99 11.03 -22.73
C PHE A 383 -6.97 12.41 -23.39
N GLU A 384 -5.96 13.23 -23.10
CA GLU A 384 -5.75 14.52 -23.77
C GLU A 384 -5.65 14.34 -25.29
N GLU A 385 -4.82 13.40 -25.75
CA GLU A 385 -4.65 13.10 -27.17
C GLU A 385 -5.93 12.55 -27.81
N ALA A 386 -6.67 11.69 -27.11
CA ALA A 386 -7.94 11.14 -27.58
C ALA A 386 -9.02 12.22 -27.72
N VAL A 387 -9.08 13.18 -26.78
CA VAL A 387 -10.00 14.32 -26.84
C VAL A 387 -9.63 15.26 -27.99
N GLU A 388 -8.34 15.54 -28.19
CA GLU A 388 -7.89 16.41 -29.29
C GLU A 388 -8.16 15.79 -30.66
N LYS A 389 -7.88 14.49 -30.82
CA LYS A 389 -8.01 13.75 -32.09
C LYS A 389 -9.40 13.18 -32.36
N ASP A 390 -10.39 13.42 -31.50
CA ASP A 390 -11.74 12.92 -31.69
C ASP A 390 -12.35 13.44 -33.01
N ALA A 391 -12.33 12.58 -34.04
CA ALA A 391 -12.72 12.90 -35.41
C ALA A 391 -14.18 12.52 -35.71
N THR A 392 -15.00 12.30 -34.68
CA THR A 392 -16.42 11.95 -34.86
C THR A 392 -17.11 12.98 -35.77
N LYS A 393 -17.62 12.49 -36.92
CA LYS A 393 -18.28 13.30 -37.98
C LYS A 393 -19.65 13.85 -37.57
N THR A 394 -20.09 13.60 -36.34
CA THR A 394 -21.38 14.03 -35.80
C THR A 394 -21.32 15.49 -35.37
N ALA A 395 -21.16 16.40 -36.33
CA ALA A 395 -21.48 17.81 -36.09
C ALA A 395 -22.98 17.92 -35.80
N VAL A 396 -23.34 18.46 -34.63
CA VAL A 396 -24.75 18.57 -34.25
C VAL A 396 -25.39 19.68 -35.09
N LEU A 397 -26.36 19.30 -35.93
CA LEU A 397 -26.92 20.19 -36.96
C LEU A 397 -27.58 21.46 -36.40
N ASP A 398 -27.95 21.47 -35.12
CA ASP A 398 -28.64 22.56 -34.42
C ASP A 398 -27.69 23.50 -33.65
N GLY A 399 -26.38 23.21 -33.62
CA GLY A 399 -25.39 24.00 -32.90
C GLY A 399 -25.48 23.90 -31.38
N THR A 400 -26.15 22.88 -30.83
CA THR A 400 -26.22 22.62 -29.38
C THR A 400 -24.88 22.17 -28.79
N VAL A 401 -24.86 21.87 -27.49
CA VAL A 401 -23.69 21.31 -26.80
C VAL A 401 -23.36 19.93 -27.37
N HIS A 402 -22.10 19.75 -27.78
CA HIS A 402 -21.61 18.49 -28.34
C HIS A 402 -21.50 17.44 -27.22
N PRO A 403 -21.90 16.16 -27.45
CA PRO A 403 -21.81 15.11 -26.43
C PRO A 403 -20.41 14.94 -25.82
N LEU A 404 -19.35 15.09 -26.62
CA LEU A 404 -17.95 15.13 -26.15
C LEU A 404 -17.70 16.17 -25.06
N THR A 405 -18.30 17.38 -25.16
CA THR A 405 -18.14 18.42 -24.15
C THR A 405 -18.74 17.97 -22.83
N SER A 406 -19.93 17.36 -22.85
CA SER A 406 -20.55 16.79 -21.65
C SER A 406 -19.73 15.64 -21.08
N TYR A 407 -19.20 14.75 -21.93
CA TYR A 407 -18.35 13.63 -21.52
C TYR A 407 -17.07 14.10 -20.82
N VAL A 408 -16.30 14.99 -21.45
CA VAL A 408 -15.05 15.52 -20.90
C VAL A 408 -15.29 16.29 -19.61
N ILE A 409 -16.36 17.09 -19.54
CA ILE A 409 -16.70 17.82 -18.32
C ILE A 409 -17.10 16.87 -17.19
N ASN A 410 -17.86 15.82 -17.46
CA ASN A 410 -18.20 14.82 -16.45
C ASN A 410 -16.97 14.04 -16.00
N TYR A 411 -16.08 13.67 -16.93
CA TYR A 411 -14.80 13.06 -16.62
C TYR A 411 -13.96 13.93 -15.68
N VAL A 412 -13.85 15.23 -15.99
CA VAL A 412 -13.16 16.19 -15.13
C VAL A 412 -13.84 16.30 -13.77
N LYS A 413 -15.17 16.33 -13.68
CA LYS A 413 -15.87 16.33 -12.38
C LYS A 413 -15.51 15.11 -11.54
N PHE A 414 -15.56 13.90 -12.12
CA PHE A 414 -15.14 12.69 -11.42
C PHE A 414 -13.67 12.73 -11.02
N LEU A 415 -12.81 13.37 -11.82
CA LEU A 415 -11.40 13.55 -11.46
C LEU A 415 -11.22 14.37 -10.17
N PHE A 416 -12.10 15.34 -9.92
CA PHE A 416 -12.06 16.15 -8.71
C PHE A 416 -12.48 15.38 -7.45
N ASP A 417 -13.28 14.32 -7.57
CA ASP A 417 -13.57 13.44 -6.44
C ASP A 417 -12.27 12.77 -5.91
N TYR A 418 -11.28 12.56 -6.79
CA TYR A 418 -9.95 12.02 -6.49
C TYR A 418 -8.89 13.10 -6.23
N GLN A 419 -9.28 14.34 -5.96
CA GLN A 419 -8.37 15.48 -5.83
C GLN A 419 -7.25 15.24 -4.82
N ALA A 420 -7.55 14.66 -3.65
CA ALA A 420 -6.54 14.41 -2.60
C ALA A 420 -5.47 13.41 -3.06
N THR A 421 -5.92 12.31 -3.67
CA THR A 421 -5.07 11.24 -4.22
C THR A 421 -4.20 11.74 -5.36
N LEU A 422 -4.77 12.54 -6.26
CA LEU A 422 -4.04 13.12 -7.38
C LEU A 422 -2.97 14.11 -6.91
N LYS A 423 -3.25 14.93 -5.89
CA LYS A 423 -2.23 15.81 -5.30
C LYS A 423 -1.05 15.02 -4.75
N GLN A 424 -1.32 13.90 -4.07
CA GLN A 424 -0.26 13.02 -3.55
C GLN A 424 0.53 12.36 -4.69
N LEU A 425 -0.16 11.88 -5.72
CA LEU A 425 0.46 11.31 -6.91
C LEU A 425 1.38 12.32 -7.61
N PHE A 426 0.92 13.55 -7.83
CA PHE A 426 1.76 14.58 -8.44
C PHE A 426 2.88 15.07 -7.49
N SER A 427 2.71 15.00 -6.17
CA SER A 427 3.78 15.32 -5.21
C SER A 427 4.93 14.31 -5.24
N GLU A 428 4.62 13.01 -5.41
CA GLU A 428 5.63 11.95 -5.36
C GLU A 428 6.42 11.80 -6.68
N PHE A 429 5.82 12.18 -7.80
CA PHE A 429 6.38 11.99 -9.15
C PHE A 429 6.63 13.31 -9.91
N GLY A 430 6.23 14.45 -9.34
CA GLY A 430 6.46 15.77 -9.91
C GLY A 430 7.85 16.33 -9.59
N ASN A 431 8.42 17.08 -10.53
CA ASN A 431 9.71 17.78 -10.37
C ASN A 431 9.59 19.01 -9.46
N GLY A 432 9.23 18.83 -8.18
CA GLY A 432 9.29 19.89 -7.15
C GLY A 432 8.33 21.07 -7.32
N ASP A 433 7.44 21.04 -8.32
CA ASP A 433 6.37 22.03 -8.49
C ASP A 433 5.18 21.69 -7.59
N ASP A 434 4.50 22.71 -7.07
CA ASP A 434 3.34 22.58 -6.18
C ASP A 434 2.29 21.63 -6.78
N SER A 435 1.88 20.57 -6.07
CA SER A 435 1.04 19.50 -6.65
C SER A 435 -0.31 20.00 -7.21
N ASN A 436 -0.79 21.13 -6.67
CA ASN A 436 -1.94 21.85 -7.19
C ASN A 436 -1.70 22.41 -8.60
N SER A 437 -0.49 22.85 -8.90
CA SER A 437 -0.12 23.42 -10.21
C SER A 437 -0.12 22.35 -11.31
N GLN A 438 0.33 21.12 -10.99
CA GLN A 438 0.33 20.02 -11.95
C GLN A 438 -1.08 19.52 -12.27
N LEU A 439 -1.94 19.34 -11.26
CA LEU A 439 -3.34 18.98 -11.48
C LEU A 439 -4.09 20.08 -12.25
N ALA A 440 -3.85 21.34 -11.92
CA ALA A 440 -4.38 22.47 -12.68
C ALA A 440 -3.87 22.46 -14.14
N SER A 441 -2.58 22.19 -14.36
CA SER A 441 -1.97 22.09 -15.70
C SER A 441 -2.59 20.96 -16.54
N VAL A 442 -2.74 19.75 -15.98
CA VAL A 442 -3.41 18.63 -16.65
C VAL A 442 -4.86 18.99 -16.99
N THR A 443 -5.60 19.56 -16.04
CA THR A 443 -6.98 19.98 -16.27
C THR A 443 -7.08 21.05 -17.34
N MET A 444 -6.18 22.05 -17.33
CA MET A 444 -6.12 23.09 -18.36
C MET A 444 -5.80 22.51 -19.75
N ARG A 445 -4.87 21.57 -19.85
CA ARG A 445 -4.54 20.89 -21.11
C ARG A 445 -5.73 20.12 -21.68
N ILE A 446 -6.44 19.35 -20.85
CA ILE A 446 -7.67 18.64 -21.27
C ILE A 446 -8.74 19.64 -21.75
N MET A 447 -8.94 20.75 -21.01
CA MET A 447 -9.90 21.79 -21.41
C MET A 447 -9.49 22.48 -22.72
N GLN A 448 -8.20 22.70 -22.94
CA GLN A 448 -7.67 23.28 -24.17
C GLN A 448 -7.78 22.32 -25.35
N ALA A 449 -7.48 21.03 -25.16
CA ALA A 449 -7.65 19.98 -26.14
C ALA A 449 -9.12 19.88 -26.60
N LEU A 450 -10.06 19.95 -25.65
CA LEU A 450 -11.50 20.02 -25.95
C LEU A 450 -11.85 21.27 -26.77
N GLN A 451 -11.32 22.44 -26.41
CA GLN A 451 -11.56 23.67 -27.17
C GLN A 451 -11.01 23.59 -28.59
N ASN A 452 -9.77 23.12 -28.77
CA ASN A 452 -9.15 22.94 -30.07
C ASN A 452 -9.97 21.97 -30.95
N ASN A 453 -10.44 20.87 -30.35
CA ASN A 453 -11.29 19.90 -31.05
C ASN A 453 -12.64 20.53 -31.46
N LEU A 454 -13.28 21.28 -30.57
CA LEU A 454 -14.53 21.99 -30.86
C LEU A 454 -14.34 23.05 -31.94
N GLU A 455 -13.25 23.81 -31.93
CA GLU A 455 -12.88 24.75 -32.99
C GLU A 455 -12.67 24.03 -34.33
N GLY A 456 -11.97 22.90 -34.33
CA GLY A 456 -11.81 22.03 -35.49
C GLY A 456 -13.16 21.57 -36.06
N LYS A 457 -14.07 21.10 -35.22
CA LYS A 457 -15.43 20.66 -35.60
C LYS A 457 -16.30 21.84 -36.07
N SER A 458 -16.15 23.01 -35.47
CA SER A 458 -16.93 24.19 -35.82
C SER A 458 -16.69 24.67 -37.26
N LYS A 459 -15.52 24.35 -37.85
CA LYS A 459 -15.18 24.66 -39.24
C LYS A 459 -15.95 23.80 -40.26
N GLN A 460 -16.63 22.73 -39.83
CA GLN A 460 -17.44 21.89 -40.70
C GLN A 460 -18.80 22.51 -41.03
N TYR A 461 -19.27 23.49 -40.24
CA TYR A 461 -20.53 24.19 -40.53
C TYR A 461 -20.39 25.11 -41.74
N LYS A 462 -21.40 25.09 -42.61
CA LYS A 462 -21.47 25.99 -43.78
C LYS A 462 -21.80 27.43 -43.41
N ASP A 463 -22.58 27.63 -42.35
CA ASP A 463 -22.97 28.96 -41.86
C ASP A 463 -22.02 29.41 -40.74
N GLN A 464 -21.30 30.51 -40.96
CA GLN A 464 -20.38 31.10 -39.99
C GLN A 464 -21.10 31.58 -38.71
N ALA A 465 -22.37 31.96 -38.79
CA ALA A 465 -23.15 32.31 -37.61
C ALA A 465 -23.40 31.07 -36.71
N LEU A 466 -23.65 29.91 -37.32
CA LEU A 466 -23.82 28.65 -36.60
C LEU A 466 -22.52 28.17 -35.95
N THR A 467 -21.37 28.35 -36.62
CA THR A 467 -20.03 28.11 -36.05
C THR A 467 -19.85 28.87 -34.73
N HIS A 468 -20.15 30.17 -34.71
CA HIS A 468 -20.01 30.98 -33.49
C HIS A 468 -21.03 30.62 -32.41
N LEU A 469 -22.28 30.28 -32.79
CA LEU A 469 -23.30 29.83 -31.84
C LEU A 469 -22.89 28.51 -31.17
N PHE A 470 -22.38 27.56 -31.95
CA PHE A 470 -21.90 26.28 -31.47
C PHE A 470 -20.74 26.45 -30.47
N LEU A 471 -19.72 27.25 -30.82
CA LEU A 471 -18.60 27.52 -29.91
C LEU A 471 -19.06 28.22 -28.63
N MET A 472 -19.95 29.21 -28.76
CA MET A 472 -20.54 29.91 -27.62
C MET A 472 -21.25 28.95 -26.66
N ASN A 473 -22.10 28.05 -27.18
CA ASN A 473 -22.85 27.07 -26.38
C ASN A 473 -21.93 26.12 -25.62
N ASN A 474 -20.93 25.55 -26.30
CA ASN A 474 -20.02 24.58 -25.70
C ASN A 474 -19.09 25.22 -24.67
N ILE A 475 -18.49 26.38 -24.98
CA ILE A 475 -17.60 27.08 -24.04
C ILE A 475 -18.41 27.59 -22.84
N HIS A 476 -19.63 28.08 -23.04
CA HIS A 476 -20.51 28.48 -21.94
C HIS A 476 -20.85 27.29 -21.03
N TYR A 477 -21.15 26.12 -21.60
CA TYR A 477 -21.39 24.90 -20.83
C TYR A 477 -20.16 24.49 -20.00
N MET A 478 -18.95 24.59 -20.58
CA MET A 478 -17.70 24.35 -19.85
C MET A 478 -17.55 25.32 -18.68
N VAL A 479 -17.71 26.63 -18.91
CA VAL A 479 -17.60 27.67 -17.89
C VAL A 479 -18.62 27.49 -16.77
N ARG A 480 -19.88 27.21 -17.12
CA ARG A 480 -20.97 26.96 -16.15
C ARG A 480 -20.69 25.73 -15.31
N SER A 481 -20.14 24.68 -15.92
CA SER A 481 -19.81 23.44 -15.23
C SER A 481 -18.63 23.59 -14.28
N VAL A 482 -17.54 24.23 -14.72
CA VAL A 482 -16.36 24.50 -13.89
C VAL A 482 -16.73 25.40 -12.69
N ARG A 483 -17.57 26.41 -12.91
CA ARG A 483 -18.04 27.31 -11.82
C ARG A 483 -18.84 26.59 -10.73
N ARG A 484 -19.48 25.46 -11.06
CA ARG A 484 -20.31 24.66 -10.13
C ARG A 484 -19.53 23.55 -9.42
N SER A 485 -18.26 23.36 -9.75
CA SER A 485 -17.39 22.31 -9.22
C SER A 485 -16.20 22.90 -8.49
N GLU A 486 -15.53 22.07 -7.67
CA GLU A 486 -14.26 22.41 -7.00
C GLU A 486 -13.12 22.75 -7.98
N ALA A 487 -13.29 22.43 -9.27
CA ALA A 487 -12.43 22.88 -10.35
C ALA A 487 -12.22 24.39 -10.41
N LYS A 488 -13.19 25.18 -9.91
CA LYS A 488 -13.07 26.63 -9.81
C LYS A 488 -11.87 27.05 -8.95
N ASP A 489 -11.65 26.35 -7.84
CA ASP A 489 -10.64 26.72 -6.85
C ASP A 489 -9.22 26.42 -7.36
N LEU A 490 -9.08 25.36 -8.17
CA LEU A 490 -7.79 25.02 -8.80
C LEU A 490 -7.48 25.83 -10.06
N LEU A 491 -8.47 26.10 -10.92
CA LEU A 491 -8.26 26.85 -12.18
C LEU A 491 -8.22 28.38 -11.97
N GLY A 492 -8.82 28.85 -10.88
CA GLY A 492 -8.88 30.27 -10.52
C GLY A 492 -9.95 31.06 -11.28
N ASP A 493 -10.32 32.21 -10.70
CA ASP A 493 -11.31 33.13 -11.27
C ASP A 493 -10.87 33.74 -12.62
N ASP A 494 -9.55 33.87 -12.85
CA ASP A 494 -8.97 34.37 -14.09
C ASP A 494 -9.33 33.49 -15.29
N TRP A 495 -9.27 32.17 -15.13
CA TRP A 495 -9.64 31.22 -16.17
C TRP A 495 -11.13 31.38 -16.52
N VAL A 496 -12.00 31.47 -15.50
CA VAL A 496 -13.44 31.65 -15.68
C VAL A 496 -13.74 32.97 -16.40
N GLN A 497 -13.07 34.06 -16.00
CA GLN A 497 -13.28 35.37 -16.61
C GLN A 497 -12.78 35.42 -18.06
N ARG A 498 -11.63 34.79 -18.35
CA ARG A 498 -11.11 34.69 -19.72
C ARG A 498 -12.08 33.96 -20.64
N HIS A 499 -12.60 32.81 -20.22
CA HIS A 499 -13.53 32.03 -21.05
C HIS A 499 -14.90 32.70 -21.17
N ARG A 500 -15.38 33.42 -20.14
CA ARG A 500 -16.56 34.30 -20.27
C ARG A 500 -16.37 35.37 -21.34
N ARG A 501 -15.19 35.99 -21.42
CA ARG A 501 -14.88 36.96 -22.48
C ARG A 501 -14.91 36.30 -23.86
N VAL A 502 -14.42 35.07 -24.00
CA VAL A 502 -14.48 34.29 -25.25
C VAL A 502 -15.93 34.00 -25.65
N VAL A 503 -16.79 33.58 -24.70
CA VAL A 503 -18.23 33.39 -24.94
C VAL A 503 -18.87 34.69 -25.46
N GLN A 504 -18.58 35.82 -24.82
CA GLN A 504 -19.10 37.12 -25.24
C GLN A 504 -18.56 37.55 -26.62
N GLN A 505 -17.30 37.25 -26.93
CA GLN A 505 -16.72 37.50 -28.25
C GLN A 505 -17.45 36.70 -29.33
N HIS A 506 -17.73 35.41 -29.10
CA HIS A 506 -18.52 34.60 -30.03
C HIS A 506 -19.96 35.09 -30.17
N ALA A 507 -20.61 35.52 -29.08
CA ALA A 507 -21.94 36.12 -29.14
C ALA A 507 -21.95 37.39 -30.02
N ASN A 508 -20.95 38.26 -29.87
CA ASN A 508 -20.80 39.46 -30.69
C ASN A 508 -20.48 39.16 -32.16
N LEU A 509 -19.64 38.16 -32.43
CA LEU A 509 -19.32 37.71 -33.79
C LEU A 509 -20.53 37.08 -34.47
N TYR A 510 -21.28 36.23 -33.76
CA TYR A 510 -22.56 35.71 -34.24
C TYR A 510 -23.50 36.87 -34.61
N LYS A 511 -23.68 37.86 -33.71
CA LYS A 511 -24.55 39.01 -33.96
C LYS A 511 -24.14 39.77 -35.21
N ARG A 512 -22.84 40.05 -35.35
CA ARG A 512 -22.27 40.73 -36.53
C ARG A 512 -22.51 39.91 -37.80
N THR A 513 -22.14 38.63 -37.81
CA THR A 513 -22.19 37.81 -39.02
C THR A 513 -23.63 37.51 -39.47
N ALA A 514 -24.53 37.22 -38.52
CA ALA A 514 -25.93 36.91 -38.82
C ALA A 514 -26.74 38.15 -39.23
N TRP A 515 -26.57 39.27 -38.51
CA TRP A 515 -27.49 40.41 -38.62
C TRP A 515 -26.92 41.61 -39.42
N THR A 516 -25.63 41.65 -39.77
CA THR A 516 -25.08 42.79 -40.54
C THR A 516 -25.78 42.99 -41.89
N LYS A 517 -26.08 41.91 -42.62
CA LYS A 517 -26.70 42.00 -43.95
C LYS A 517 -28.10 42.62 -43.88
N ILE A 518 -28.92 42.19 -42.92
CA ILE A 518 -30.28 42.73 -42.75
C ILE A 518 -30.26 44.16 -42.18
N LEU A 519 -29.30 44.47 -41.31
CA LEU A 519 -29.08 45.83 -40.80
C LEU A 519 -28.68 46.80 -41.92
N GLN A 520 -27.79 46.38 -42.84
CA GLN A 520 -27.43 47.16 -44.03
C GLN A 520 -28.64 47.41 -44.94
N THR A 521 -29.51 46.42 -45.13
CA THR A 521 -30.76 46.57 -45.89
C THR A 521 -31.68 47.61 -45.25
N SER A 522 -31.78 47.64 -43.92
CA SER A 522 -32.57 48.62 -43.15
C SER A 522 -31.92 50.01 -43.01
N SER A 523 -30.63 50.14 -43.36
CA SER A 523 -29.92 51.42 -43.31
C SER A 523 -30.24 52.32 -44.51
N ALA A 524 -30.11 53.63 -44.33
CA ALA A 524 -30.31 54.62 -45.40
C ALA A 524 -29.17 54.62 -46.46
N GLN A 525 -28.15 53.77 -46.28
CA GLN A 525 -26.94 53.78 -47.09
C GLN A 525 -27.22 53.16 -48.48
N GLY A 526 -27.03 53.95 -49.54
CA GLY A 526 -27.33 53.57 -50.93
C GLY A 526 -28.73 53.99 -51.44
N LEU A 527 -29.50 54.77 -50.67
CA LEU A 527 -30.80 55.32 -51.11
C LEU A 527 -30.68 56.72 -51.76
N THR A 528 -29.50 57.35 -51.72
CA THR A 528 -29.24 58.65 -52.34
C THR A 528 -28.41 58.45 -53.61
N SER A 529 -28.99 58.76 -54.77
CA SER A 529 -28.27 58.86 -56.04
C SER A 529 -27.22 59.96 -55.94
N SER A 530 -25.94 59.61 -55.93
CA SER A 530 -24.85 60.52 -56.28
C SER A 530 -24.88 60.74 -57.80
N GLY A 531 -25.58 61.79 -58.23
CA GLY A 531 -25.65 62.27 -59.61
C GLY A 531 -26.29 63.66 -59.62
N GLY A 532 -25.50 64.68 -59.96
CA GLY A 532 -25.78 66.10 -59.68
C GLY A 532 -26.83 66.79 -60.56
N GLY A 533 -27.12 68.03 -60.18
CA GLY A 533 -27.93 68.98 -60.96
C GLY A 533 -28.82 69.84 -60.07
N SER A 534 -28.41 71.08 -59.83
CA SER A 534 -29.23 72.12 -59.21
C SER A 534 -30.52 72.33 -59.99
N VAL A 535 -31.68 72.23 -59.33
CA VAL A 535 -32.90 72.98 -59.69
C VAL A 535 -33.66 73.30 -58.40
N GLU A 536 -33.99 74.58 -58.26
CA GLU A 536 -34.80 75.14 -57.18
C GLU A 536 -36.24 74.59 -57.18
N GLY A 537 -36.79 74.40 -55.99
CA GLY A 537 -38.23 74.34 -55.74
C GLY A 537 -38.91 72.96 -55.90
N GLY A 538 -39.23 72.32 -54.76
CA GLY A 538 -40.30 71.32 -54.69
C GLY A 538 -39.98 70.07 -53.87
N ASN A 539 -40.78 69.83 -52.81
CA ASN A 539 -40.77 68.64 -51.95
C ASN A 539 -40.85 67.31 -52.73
N SER A 540 -39.73 66.72 -53.09
CA SER A 540 -39.66 65.28 -53.36
C SER A 540 -38.34 64.73 -52.86
N SER A 541 -38.41 63.84 -51.87
CA SER A 541 -37.29 63.03 -51.44
C SER A 541 -36.72 62.32 -52.68
N GLY A 542 -35.47 62.59 -53.04
CA GLY A 542 -34.76 61.98 -54.17
C GLY A 542 -34.51 60.47 -54.06
N VAL A 543 -35.37 59.75 -53.34
CA VAL A 543 -35.37 58.30 -53.14
C VAL A 543 -36.47 57.72 -54.01
N SER A 544 -36.11 56.85 -54.96
CA SER A 544 -37.11 56.23 -55.83
C SER A 544 -38.04 55.31 -55.03
N ARG A 545 -39.35 55.47 -55.19
CA ARG A 545 -40.37 54.64 -54.51
C ARG A 545 -40.26 53.15 -54.89
N GLY A 546 -39.72 52.87 -56.09
CA GLY A 546 -39.43 51.51 -56.56
C GLY A 546 -38.30 50.85 -55.77
N LEU A 547 -37.17 51.55 -55.58
CA LEU A 547 -36.03 51.06 -54.79
C LEU A 547 -36.42 50.83 -53.33
N LEU A 548 -37.31 51.66 -52.79
CA LEU A 548 -37.79 51.51 -51.42
C LEU A 548 -38.68 50.26 -51.25
N LYS A 549 -39.59 50.00 -52.20
CA LYS A 549 -40.38 48.76 -52.22
C LYS A 549 -39.51 47.51 -52.33
N GLU A 550 -38.45 47.57 -53.13
CA GLU A 550 -37.47 46.49 -53.27
C GLU A 550 -36.69 46.24 -51.97
N ARG A 551 -36.28 47.30 -51.27
CA ARG A 551 -35.63 47.22 -49.94
C ARG A 551 -36.52 46.56 -48.89
N PHE A 552 -37.80 46.93 -48.82
CA PHE A 552 -38.76 46.30 -47.90
C PHE A 552 -38.96 44.81 -48.23
N LYS A 553 -39.05 44.46 -49.53
CA LYS A 553 -39.15 43.06 -49.96
C LYS A 553 -37.88 42.26 -49.62
N MET A 554 -36.70 42.85 -49.84
CA MET A 554 -35.41 42.26 -49.49
C MET A 554 -35.28 42.04 -47.98
N PHE A 555 -35.71 43.01 -47.17
CA PHE A 555 -35.72 42.88 -45.71
C PHE A 555 -36.62 41.72 -45.26
N ASN A 556 -37.86 41.65 -45.77
CA ASN A 556 -38.79 40.57 -45.40
C ASN A 556 -38.23 39.19 -45.77
N MET A 557 -37.67 39.05 -46.97
CA MET A 557 -37.05 37.79 -47.42
C MET A 557 -35.85 37.41 -46.55
N GLN A 558 -34.94 38.35 -46.28
CA GLN A 558 -33.77 38.12 -45.43
C GLN A 558 -34.16 37.77 -43.98
N PHE A 559 -35.18 38.44 -43.43
CA PHE A 559 -35.69 38.14 -42.10
C PHE A 559 -36.32 36.75 -42.04
N ASP A 560 -37.18 36.40 -43.00
CA ASP A 560 -37.87 35.11 -43.04
C ASP A 560 -36.86 33.95 -43.16
N GLU A 561 -35.85 34.09 -44.03
CA GLU A 561 -34.77 33.11 -44.17
C GLU A 561 -33.87 33.01 -42.92
N LEU A 562 -33.63 34.12 -42.22
CA LEU A 562 -32.87 34.10 -40.96
C LEU A 562 -33.69 33.45 -39.85
N HIS A 563 -34.94 33.86 -39.67
CA HIS A 563 -35.85 33.32 -38.68
C HIS A 563 -36.03 31.82 -38.88
N GLN A 564 -36.40 31.37 -40.09
CA GLN A 564 -36.61 29.95 -40.38
C GLN A 564 -35.37 29.08 -40.09
N ARG A 565 -34.15 29.60 -40.36
CA ARG A 565 -32.91 28.88 -40.08
C ARG A 565 -32.59 28.87 -38.59
N GLN A 566 -32.68 30.02 -37.93
CA GLN A 566 -32.25 30.19 -36.54
C GLN A 566 -33.26 29.65 -35.51
N SER A 567 -34.55 29.53 -35.86
CA SER A 567 -35.54 28.81 -35.05
C SER A 567 -35.25 27.30 -34.99
N GLN A 568 -34.49 26.75 -35.95
CA GLN A 568 -34.06 25.35 -35.91
C GLN A 568 -32.80 25.13 -35.05
N TRP A 569 -32.11 26.21 -34.67
CA TRP A 569 -30.92 26.14 -33.82
C TRP A 569 -31.32 26.08 -32.35
N THR A 570 -30.46 25.54 -31.52
CA THR A 570 -30.75 25.34 -30.10
C THR A 570 -29.67 26.00 -29.24
N VAL A 571 -30.08 26.83 -28.27
CA VAL A 571 -29.21 27.30 -27.19
C VAL A 571 -29.74 26.70 -25.89
N PRO A 572 -29.10 25.66 -25.33
CA PRO A 572 -29.65 24.93 -24.17
C PRO A 572 -29.83 25.78 -22.91
N ASP A 573 -28.92 26.72 -22.68
CA ASP A 573 -28.92 27.58 -21.49
C ASP A 573 -29.92 28.73 -21.64
N THR A 574 -30.90 28.81 -20.74
CA THR A 574 -31.99 29.79 -20.81
C THR A 574 -31.52 31.23 -20.63
N GLU A 575 -30.62 31.48 -19.68
CA GLU A 575 -30.07 32.82 -19.42
C GLU A 575 -29.27 33.33 -20.63
N LEU A 576 -28.43 32.47 -21.20
CA LEU A 576 -27.68 32.79 -22.41
C LEU A 576 -28.60 33.02 -23.61
N ARG A 577 -29.64 32.21 -23.76
CA ARG A 577 -30.64 32.33 -24.84
C ARG A 577 -31.37 33.66 -24.77
N GLU A 578 -31.90 34.00 -23.60
CA GLU A 578 -32.61 35.26 -23.38
C GLU A 578 -31.69 36.47 -23.57
N SER A 579 -30.47 36.42 -23.03
CA SER A 579 -29.46 37.47 -23.23
C SER A 579 -29.16 37.70 -24.71
N LEU A 580 -29.02 36.62 -25.49
CA LEU A 580 -28.77 36.71 -26.93
C LEU A 580 -29.96 37.28 -27.70
N ARG A 581 -31.19 36.86 -27.36
CA ARG A 581 -32.43 37.40 -27.95
C ARG A 581 -32.55 38.90 -27.69
N LEU A 582 -32.32 39.34 -26.46
CA LEU A 582 -32.31 40.76 -26.08
C LEU A 582 -31.25 41.53 -26.86
N ALA A 583 -30.01 41.02 -26.93
CA ALA A 583 -28.92 41.67 -27.65
C ALA A 583 -29.16 41.81 -29.16
N VAL A 584 -29.92 40.89 -29.77
CA VAL A 584 -30.36 40.99 -31.16
C VAL A 584 -31.49 42.02 -31.30
N ALA A 585 -32.48 41.98 -30.41
CA ALA A 585 -33.61 42.91 -30.41
C ALA A 585 -33.15 44.37 -30.23
N GLU A 586 -32.20 44.63 -29.34
CA GLU A 586 -31.60 45.94 -29.10
C GLU A 586 -30.94 46.54 -30.35
N VAL A 587 -30.47 45.72 -31.28
CA VAL A 587 -29.81 46.21 -32.51
C VAL A 587 -30.82 46.29 -33.67
N LEU A 588 -31.70 45.30 -33.81
CA LEU A 588 -32.64 45.22 -34.93
C LEU A 588 -33.84 46.16 -34.77
N LEU A 589 -34.45 46.22 -33.58
CA LEU A 589 -35.69 46.98 -33.37
C LEU A 589 -35.48 48.50 -33.58
N PRO A 590 -34.42 49.15 -33.06
CA PRO A 590 -34.21 50.58 -33.30
C PRO A 590 -33.94 50.89 -34.77
N ALA A 591 -33.17 50.05 -35.46
CA ALA A 591 -32.88 50.20 -36.89
C ALA A 591 -34.17 50.07 -37.73
N TYR A 592 -34.99 49.06 -37.45
CA TYR A 592 -36.24 48.84 -38.16
C TYR A 592 -37.29 49.91 -37.86
N ARG A 593 -37.45 50.32 -36.58
CA ARG A 593 -38.36 51.42 -36.20
C ARG A 593 -37.98 52.72 -36.90
N SER A 594 -36.69 53.02 -36.99
CA SER A 594 -36.19 54.20 -37.71
C SER A 594 -36.45 54.11 -39.22
N PHE A 595 -36.24 52.94 -39.81
CA PHE A 595 -36.52 52.66 -41.22
C PHE A 595 -38.02 52.81 -41.54
N LEU A 596 -38.89 52.20 -40.73
CA LEU A 596 -40.35 52.33 -40.84
C LEU A 596 -40.82 53.77 -40.66
N LYS A 597 -40.34 54.49 -39.64
CA LYS A 597 -40.74 55.88 -39.40
C LYS A 597 -40.35 56.81 -40.55
N ARG A 598 -39.17 56.59 -41.15
CA ARG A 598 -38.63 57.44 -42.22
C ARG A 598 -39.24 57.13 -43.59
N PHE A 599 -39.58 55.87 -43.85
CA PHE A 599 -39.96 55.41 -45.19
C PHE A 599 -41.34 54.74 -45.29
N GLY A 600 -41.95 54.37 -44.17
CA GLY A 600 -43.29 53.78 -44.11
C GLY A 600 -44.37 54.62 -44.78
N PRO A 601 -44.51 55.93 -44.45
CA PRO A 601 -45.52 56.79 -45.08
C PRO A 601 -45.38 56.90 -46.61
N LEU A 602 -44.15 56.78 -47.13
CA LEU A 602 -43.82 56.82 -48.56
C LEU A 602 -44.17 55.52 -49.31
N VAL A 603 -44.43 54.42 -48.60
CA VAL A 603 -44.85 53.13 -49.18
C VAL A 603 -46.34 52.90 -48.96
N GLU A 604 -46.89 53.37 -47.83
CA GLU A 604 -48.30 53.27 -47.48
C GLU A 604 -49.23 54.03 -48.44
N SER A 605 -48.77 55.11 -49.06
CA SER A 605 -49.59 55.90 -49.99
C SER A 605 -49.83 55.23 -51.37
N GLY A 606 -49.39 53.98 -51.58
CA GLY A 606 -49.59 53.21 -52.82
C GLY A 606 -50.56 52.04 -52.66
N LYS A 607 -51.32 51.70 -53.72
CA LYS A 607 -52.14 50.47 -53.76
C LYS A 607 -51.22 49.25 -53.52
N ASN A 608 -51.51 48.44 -52.50
CA ASN A 608 -50.77 47.24 -52.04
C ASN A 608 -49.67 47.45 -50.95
N SER A 609 -49.85 48.37 -50.00
CA SER A 609 -48.91 48.62 -48.89
C SER A 609 -48.59 47.38 -48.03
N GLN A 610 -49.59 46.55 -47.74
CA GLN A 610 -49.46 45.31 -46.94
C GLN A 610 -48.53 44.25 -47.56
N ARG A 611 -48.27 44.29 -48.88
CA ARG A 611 -47.32 43.37 -49.54
C ARG A 611 -45.86 43.73 -49.29
N TYR A 612 -45.59 44.97 -48.88
CA TYR A 612 -44.23 45.48 -48.68
C TYR A 612 -43.91 45.64 -47.19
N ILE A 613 -44.84 46.16 -46.38
CA ILE A 613 -44.69 46.25 -44.93
C ILE A 613 -45.40 45.04 -44.31
N LYS A 614 -44.66 43.92 -44.16
CA LYS A 614 -45.20 42.64 -43.65
C LYS A 614 -45.20 42.56 -42.12
N TYR A 615 -44.30 43.27 -41.45
CA TYR A 615 -44.06 43.16 -40.00
C TYR A 615 -44.22 44.50 -39.30
N THR A 616 -44.88 44.50 -38.13
CA THR A 616 -44.77 45.61 -37.18
C THR A 616 -43.53 45.43 -36.30
N ALA A 617 -43.14 46.47 -35.56
CA ALA A 617 -42.03 46.34 -34.61
C ALA A 617 -42.34 45.33 -33.49
N GLU A 618 -43.61 45.20 -33.08
CA GLU A 618 -44.08 44.24 -32.08
C GLU A 618 -44.10 42.81 -32.64
N ASP A 619 -44.47 42.64 -33.91
CA ASP A 619 -44.40 41.32 -34.57
C ASP A 619 -42.97 40.81 -34.69
N LEU A 620 -42.00 41.69 -35.00
CA LEU A 620 -40.59 41.32 -35.03
C LEU A 620 -40.08 40.94 -33.63
N GLU A 621 -40.48 41.68 -32.59
CA GLU A 621 -40.09 41.39 -31.21
C GLU A 621 -40.62 40.01 -30.76
N ARG A 622 -41.87 39.67 -31.10
CA ARG A 622 -42.44 38.33 -30.86
C ARG A 622 -41.65 37.24 -31.59
N LEU A 623 -41.38 37.41 -32.89
CA LEU A 623 -40.65 36.42 -33.70
C LEU A 623 -39.19 36.26 -33.26
N LEU A 624 -38.53 37.33 -32.80
CA LEU A 624 -37.20 37.24 -32.18
C LEU A 624 -37.24 36.42 -30.88
N GLY A 625 -38.36 36.46 -30.16
CA GLY A 625 -38.64 35.65 -28.98
C GLY A 625 -38.73 34.14 -29.26
N GLU A 626 -38.98 33.73 -30.50
CA GLU A 626 -39.08 32.31 -30.92
C GLU A 626 -37.74 31.73 -31.41
N LEU A 627 -36.68 32.54 -31.49
CA LEU A 627 -35.37 32.09 -31.95
C LEU A 627 -34.67 31.18 -30.94
N PHE A 628 -33.90 30.19 -31.43
CA PHE A 628 -33.07 29.30 -30.61
C PHE A 628 -33.80 28.28 -29.72
N GLU A 629 -35.09 28.03 -29.96
CA GLU A 629 -35.86 27.01 -29.23
C GLU A 629 -35.60 25.58 -29.72
N GLY A 630 -34.88 25.45 -30.84
CA GLY A 630 -34.77 24.20 -31.58
C GLY A 630 -36.06 23.88 -32.32
N LYS A 631 -36.07 22.83 -33.14
CA LYS A 631 -37.34 22.30 -33.65
C LYS A 631 -38.19 21.93 -32.44
N SER A 632 -39.29 22.66 -32.23
CA SER A 632 -40.38 22.11 -31.44
C SER A 632 -40.66 20.73 -32.02
N MET A 633 -40.67 19.73 -31.14
CA MET A 633 -41.34 18.47 -31.44
C MET A 633 -42.78 18.83 -31.79
N ASN A 634 -43.05 19.09 -33.07
CA ASN A 634 -44.32 18.75 -33.69
C ASN A 634 -44.37 17.22 -33.82
N GLU A 635 -44.22 16.52 -32.69
CA GLU A 635 -44.89 15.25 -32.50
C GLU A 635 -46.25 15.62 -31.89
N PRO A 636 -47.37 15.36 -32.58
CA PRO A 636 -48.66 15.53 -31.95
C PRO A 636 -48.69 14.54 -30.79
N ARG A 637 -48.90 15.05 -29.57
CA ARG A 637 -49.25 14.23 -28.41
C ARG A 637 -50.31 13.21 -28.84
N ARG A 638 -49.94 11.94 -28.85
CA ARG A 638 -50.87 10.80 -28.86
C ARG A 638 -50.61 9.96 -27.64
#